data_AF-A0A2R6S6L3-F1
#
_entry.id   AF-A0A2R6S6L3-F1
#
_cell.length_a   1.000
_cell.length_b   1.000
_cell.length_c   1.000
_cell.angle_alpha   90.00
_cell.angle_beta   90.00
_cell.angle_gamma   90.00
#
_symmetry.space_group_name_H-M   'P 1'
#
loop_
_entity.id
_entity.type
_entity.pdbx_description
1 polymer ?
#
loop_
_entity_poly.entity_id
_entity_poly.type
_entity_poly.pdbx_seq_one_letter_code
_entity_poly.pdbx_strand_id
1 'polypeptide(L)'
;MAWYADVKREIKPITSGYCLALSYNLISSIKSPWPALRGTIDELRNVLLAWNNDVAESSPEKILFLLDHKYTRTNLRASALKGADAEKTTVLRAIVKEHGFSLGLAIIVCHLVDFPDGKYQRRRGNHDSNSDNLDDSEDSFDERPSFGDLQERDMAVETFVDLEGEIISGTLEVDEGKEMIPDNFSKTVERGIHDNQMHEDGLGKYGARTFERWYRRTVLVIWPRCADYIVRGTDGLGAACADLLSTSSEKPTPHEKHLIHFLLTHSATTENRPSAAGALCHAACQWKDVELWKRTIEKYSLLHGIGILQLNSVCNAITQFGFDVVRSSLELMIQREQKNKNLFSFLHSLKAWIDGHNGENGEQLKQRILPWLSIQISEAQKALEKLTEEGIDTLIKLSNSILPKIRLKAASDALTLGAIASQVYMQKSSLGPNIKIQLISDVLGIAITKLVLDGKQASTSYYAGYTNTKDRNSDPNLAIIESYLQTCLDLQCHAAVSAMFKTIGDMAELSRSDTYAHAESLMLPILASAQKYISVNPETLPSIVPGLEEFREVAITTILNMMISRPGSISKNNISAVVQAATLPGGDPQSFTSRVLTDLIPLGKAELPLQLLIDELYSKKADIVLPSTYTGPSIQKIVVSLAKKYAKVSEINSSDAIIKILDRCVFVRAFDAVPVLTERILDAENFKNISSFLRDLIPKLRASAFKHNIDDITTPILRTLLLSFMNKSLGLPPPSPAIRRQKIGRWEADCDCCSCLSVQAFLLSEKSGASTVLEKIGAPERRHVEEFLTQYVTAEGATWSTIPSTPQGLKVYISSPFLRDVKD
;
A
#
# COMPACT_ATOMS: atom_id res chain seq x y z
N MET A 1 -48.48 -14.50 0.51
CA MET A 1 -48.50 -13.28 -0.32
C MET A 1 -47.29 -13.37 -1.24
N ALA A 2 -47.47 -13.27 -2.56
CA ALA A 2 -46.36 -13.30 -3.52
C ALA A 2 -46.36 -11.98 -4.29
N TRP A 3 -45.19 -11.37 -4.47
CA TRP A 3 -45.02 -10.08 -5.14
C TRP A 3 -43.71 -10.08 -5.92
N TYR A 4 -43.59 -9.20 -6.91
CA TYR A 4 -42.35 -8.97 -7.65
C TYR A 4 -41.37 -8.13 -6.81
N ALA A 5 -40.07 -8.39 -6.95
CA ALA A 5 -39.02 -7.83 -6.08
C ALA A 5 -39.02 -6.29 -6.02
N ASP A 6 -39.51 -5.62 -7.06
CA ASP A 6 -39.35 -4.18 -7.26
C ASP A 6 -40.57 -3.36 -6.83
N VAL A 7 -41.45 -3.90 -5.99
CA VAL A 7 -42.66 -3.21 -5.49
C VAL A 7 -42.45 -2.68 -4.07
N LYS A 8 -42.57 -1.35 -3.90
CA LYS A 8 -42.57 -0.66 -2.60
C LYS A 8 -43.81 -1.06 -1.79
N ARG A 9 -43.63 -1.34 -0.49
CA ARG A 9 -44.69 -1.80 0.41
C ARG A 9 -44.73 -0.96 1.68
N GLU A 10 -45.93 -0.58 2.10
CA GLU A 10 -46.20 0.12 3.35
C GLU A 10 -46.60 -0.90 4.43
N ILE A 11 -45.93 -0.86 5.59
CA ILE A 11 -46.23 -1.72 6.73
C ILE A 11 -46.61 -0.81 7.91
N LYS A 12 -47.77 -1.04 8.51
CA LYS A 12 -48.25 -0.27 9.68
C LYS A 12 -47.73 -0.87 11.00
N PRO A 13 -47.56 -0.06 12.06
CA PRO A 13 -47.09 -0.54 13.36
C PRO A 13 -48.05 -1.56 13.98
N ILE A 14 -47.49 -2.58 14.64
CA ILE A 14 -48.27 -3.59 15.36
C ILE A 14 -48.75 -2.96 16.68
N THR A 15 -50.07 -2.83 16.86
CA THR A 15 -50.67 -2.20 18.06
C THR A 15 -50.74 -3.13 19.28
N SER A 16 -50.61 -4.44 19.11
CA SER A 16 -50.37 -5.43 20.18
C SER A 16 -49.97 -6.80 19.61
N GLY A 17 -49.10 -7.56 20.29
CA GLY A 17 -48.69 -8.93 19.92
C GLY A 17 -47.39 -9.01 19.09
N TYR A 18 -47.05 -10.20 18.56
CA TYR A 18 -45.87 -10.45 17.73
C TYR A 18 -46.25 -10.99 16.34
N CYS A 19 -45.54 -10.59 15.29
CA CYS A 19 -45.70 -11.09 13.92
C CYS A 19 -44.47 -11.91 13.48
N LEU A 20 -44.69 -13.14 12.99
CA LEU A 20 -43.67 -14.00 12.41
C LEU A 20 -43.88 -14.10 10.89
N ALA A 21 -42.84 -13.89 10.09
CA ALA A 21 -42.90 -13.98 8.62
C ALA A 21 -41.81 -14.90 8.05
N LEU A 22 -42.16 -15.71 7.05
CA LEU A 22 -41.26 -16.60 6.32
C LEU A 22 -41.24 -16.20 4.83
N SER A 23 -40.05 -16.12 4.25
CA SER A 23 -39.82 -15.70 2.85
C SER A 23 -39.24 -16.85 2.02
N TYR A 24 -39.72 -17.03 0.79
CA TYR A 24 -39.26 -18.07 -0.15
C TYR A 24 -39.07 -17.49 -1.56
N ASN A 25 -38.05 -17.98 -2.27
CA ASN A 25 -37.81 -17.67 -3.69
C ASN A 25 -38.54 -18.67 -4.60
N LEU A 26 -39.24 -18.19 -5.64
CA LEU A 26 -39.88 -19.03 -6.64
C LEU A 26 -38.91 -19.30 -7.81
N ILE A 27 -38.62 -20.56 -8.12
CA ILE A 27 -37.77 -20.98 -9.24
C ILE A 27 -38.61 -21.84 -10.19
N SER A 28 -38.69 -21.48 -11.47
CA SER A 28 -39.38 -22.27 -12.52
C SER A 28 -38.39 -23.08 -13.36
N SER A 29 -38.72 -24.34 -13.68
CA SER A 29 -37.79 -25.34 -14.25
C SER A 29 -38.06 -25.71 -15.72
N ILE A 30 -38.81 -24.92 -16.48
CA ILE A 30 -39.19 -25.31 -17.86
C ILE A 30 -38.03 -25.04 -18.83
N LYS A 31 -37.35 -26.11 -19.24
CA LYS A 31 -36.43 -26.17 -20.38
C LYS A 31 -37.23 -26.43 -21.66
N SER A 32 -37.48 -25.41 -22.48
CA SER A 32 -37.88 -25.60 -23.89
C SER A 32 -37.33 -24.46 -24.74
N PRO A 33 -36.75 -24.74 -25.92
CA PRO A 33 -36.23 -23.73 -26.82
C PRO A 33 -37.38 -23.02 -27.57
N TRP A 34 -37.26 -21.71 -27.70
CA TRP A 34 -38.17 -20.86 -28.49
C TRP A 34 -37.78 -20.90 -29.99
N PRO A 35 -38.71 -20.57 -30.92
CA PRO A 35 -38.47 -20.76 -32.36
C PRO A 35 -37.49 -19.73 -32.95
N ALA A 36 -36.54 -20.21 -33.75
CA ALA A 36 -35.47 -19.43 -34.37
C ALA A 36 -35.95 -18.51 -35.52
N LEU A 37 -35.39 -17.30 -35.58
CA LEU A 37 -35.51 -16.32 -36.68
C LEU A 37 -34.78 -16.83 -37.93
N ARG A 38 -35.52 -17.25 -38.97
CA ARG A 38 -34.96 -17.90 -40.17
C ARG A 38 -34.40 -16.94 -41.25
N GLY A 39 -34.59 -15.62 -41.13
CA GLY A 39 -34.16 -14.65 -42.16
C GLY A 39 -32.73 -14.10 -41.99
N THR A 40 -32.27 -13.93 -40.75
CA THR A 40 -31.00 -13.25 -40.41
C THR A 40 -29.76 -14.16 -40.55
N ILE A 41 -29.96 -15.47 -40.70
CA ILE A 41 -28.88 -16.46 -40.69
C ILE A 41 -28.09 -16.45 -42.01
N ASP A 42 -28.76 -16.27 -43.15
CA ASP A 42 -28.08 -16.34 -44.46
C ASP A 42 -27.25 -15.08 -44.74
N GLU A 43 -27.68 -13.91 -44.28
CA GLU A 43 -26.87 -12.68 -44.33
C GLU A 43 -25.60 -12.83 -43.48
N LEU A 44 -25.73 -13.37 -42.26
CA LEU A 44 -24.61 -13.63 -41.38
C LEU A 44 -23.60 -14.63 -41.99
N ARG A 45 -24.09 -15.67 -42.67
CA ARG A 45 -23.23 -16.60 -43.44
C ARG A 45 -22.41 -15.88 -44.50
N ASN A 46 -23.03 -14.99 -45.27
CA ASN A 46 -22.34 -14.23 -46.31
C ASN A 46 -21.26 -13.31 -45.72
N VAL A 47 -21.53 -12.66 -44.59
CA VAL A 47 -20.54 -11.81 -43.89
C VAL A 47 -19.35 -12.64 -43.41
N LEU A 48 -19.59 -13.79 -42.77
CA LEU A 48 -18.51 -14.68 -42.31
C LEU A 48 -17.66 -15.22 -43.47
N LEU A 49 -18.29 -15.55 -44.60
CA LEU A 49 -17.57 -15.98 -45.80
C LEU A 49 -16.72 -14.86 -46.40
N ALA A 50 -17.23 -13.63 -46.44
CA ALA A 50 -16.46 -12.47 -46.90
C ALA A 50 -15.25 -12.23 -45.99
N TRP A 51 -15.45 -12.28 -44.68
CA TRP A 51 -14.39 -12.11 -43.69
C TRP A 51 -13.29 -13.17 -43.84
N ASN A 52 -13.63 -14.45 -44.00
CA ASN A 52 -12.63 -15.52 -44.11
C ASN A 52 -11.84 -15.50 -45.43
N ASN A 53 -12.38 -14.86 -46.48
CA ASN A 53 -11.74 -14.78 -47.80
C ASN A 53 -10.98 -13.45 -48.02
N ASP A 54 -11.05 -12.51 -47.08
CA ASP A 54 -10.35 -11.23 -47.20
C ASP A 54 -8.85 -11.40 -46.88
N VAL A 55 -8.02 -11.25 -47.92
CA VAL A 55 -6.56 -11.30 -47.84
C VAL A 55 -5.96 -9.88 -47.72
N ALA A 56 -6.79 -8.83 -47.81
CA ALA A 56 -6.35 -7.45 -48.00
C ALA A 56 -6.23 -6.61 -46.71
N GLU A 57 -6.06 -7.25 -45.55
CA GLU A 57 -5.90 -6.60 -44.22
C GLU A 57 -7.05 -5.66 -43.79
N SER A 58 -8.18 -5.64 -44.49
CA SER A 58 -9.28 -4.72 -44.20
C SER A 58 -10.26 -5.25 -43.15
N SER A 59 -10.32 -6.56 -42.99
CA SER A 59 -11.18 -7.24 -42.02
C SER A 59 -10.52 -7.36 -40.64
N PRO A 60 -11.30 -7.31 -39.54
CA PRO A 60 -10.75 -7.43 -38.19
C PRO A 60 -10.16 -8.82 -37.94
N GLU A 61 -9.21 -8.96 -37.01
CA GLU A 61 -8.63 -10.27 -36.68
C GLU A 61 -9.60 -11.11 -35.83
N LYS A 62 -10.43 -10.42 -35.04
CA LYS A 62 -11.45 -11.00 -34.16
C LYS A 62 -12.54 -9.96 -33.88
N ILE A 63 -13.70 -10.44 -33.44
CA ILE A 63 -14.83 -9.60 -33.02
C ILE A 63 -15.26 -10.00 -31.61
N LEU A 64 -15.38 -9.01 -30.73
CA LEU A 64 -15.85 -9.14 -29.35
C LEU A 64 -17.27 -8.58 -29.26
N PHE A 65 -18.23 -9.48 -29.07
CA PHE A 65 -19.64 -9.16 -28.99
C PHE A 65 -20.10 -9.10 -27.52
N LEU A 66 -20.62 -7.95 -27.08
CA LEU A 66 -21.09 -7.76 -25.70
C LEU A 66 -22.29 -8.65 -25.38
N LEU A 67 -22.19 -9.43 -24.30
CA LEU A 67 -23.30 -10.20 -23.76
C LEU A 67 -24.11 -9.38 -22.76
N ASP A 68 -25.39 -9.71 -22.62
CA ASP A 68 -26.34 -8.97 -21.80
C ASP A 68 -26.12 -9.25 -20.30
N HIS A 69 -25.74 -10.49 -19.94
CA HIS A 69 -25.44 -10.86 -18.56
C HIS A 69 -23.94 -10.87 -18.24
N LYS A 70 -23.64 -10.63 -16.97
CA LYS A 70 -22.32 -10.81 -16.39
C LYS A 70 -22.15 -12.23 -15.85
N TYR A 71 -21.15 -12.95 -16.35
CA TYR A 71 -20.79 -14.29 -15.88
C TYR A 71 -19.50 -14.24 -15.04
N THR A 72 -19.46 -15.03 -13.96
CA THR A 72 -18.25 -15.21 -13.14
C THR A 72 -17.27 -16.12 -13.86
N ARG A 73 -15.98 -16.04 -13.51
CA ARG A 73 -14.93 -16.92 -14.07
C ARG A 73 -15.30 -18.41 -14.02
N THR A 74 -15.93 -18.86 -12.94
CA THR A 74 -16.39 -20.25 -12.75
C THR A 74 -17.54 -20.68 -13.68
N ASN A 75 -18.34 -19.71 -14.12
CA ASN A 75 -19.52 -19.89 -14.96
C ASN A 75 -19.27 -19.39 -16.39
N LEU A 76 -18.02 -19.15 -16.79
CA LEU A 76 -17.66 -18.72 -18.12
C LEU A 76 -17.62 -19.93 -19.06
N ARG A 77 -18.80 -20.47 -19.40
CA ARG A 77 -18.97 -21.63 -20.30
C ARG A 77 -20.33 -21.56 -20.96
N ALA A 78 -20.48 -22.11 -22.16
CA ALA A 78 -21.73 -22.04 -22.91
C ALA A 78 -22.93 -22.65 -22.15
N SER A 79 -22.72 -23.70 -21.36
CA SER A 79 -23.78 -24.35 -20.58
C SER A 79 -24.30 -23.51 -19.41
N ALA A 80 -23.59 -22.45 -19.02
CA ALA A 80 -23.98 -21.55 -17.93
C ALA A 80 -24.61 -20.23 -18.43
N LEU A 81 -24.63 -20.00 -19.75
CA LEU A 81 -25.27 -18.83 -20.36
C LEU A 81 -26.79 -18.84 -20.13
N LYS A 82 -27.38 -17.65 -19.97
CA LYS A 82 -28.79 -17.45 -19.61
C LYS A 82 -29.51 -16.59 -20.64
N GLY A 83 -30.79 -16.88 -20.85
CA GLY A 83 -31.68 -16.06 -21.68
C GLY A 83 -31.13 -15.84 -23.10
N ALA A 84 -31.14 -14.57 -23.54
CA ALA A 84 -30.73 -14.17 -24.88
C ALA A 84 -29.26 -14.51 -25.21
N ASP A 85 -28.36 -14.53 -24.20
CA ASP A 85 -26.95 -14.86 -24.42
C ASP A 85 -26.80 -16.31 -24.89
N ALA A 86 -27.50 -17.24 -24.24
CA ALA A 86 -27.48 -18.65 -24.60
C ALA A 86 -28.04 -18.88 -26.01
N GLU A 87 -29.08 -18.14 -26.38
CA GLU A 87 -29.70 -18.20 -27.70
C GLU A 87 -28.74 -17.73 -28.80
N LYS A 88 -28.18 -16.52 -28.65
CA LYS A 88 -27.21 -15.93 -29.60
C LYS A 88 -26.00 -16.85 -29.79
N THR A 89 -25.40 -17.35 -28.70
CA THR A 89 -24.24 -18.24 -28.77
C THR A 89 -24.58 -19.59 -29.43
N THR A 90 -25.79 -20.13 -29.22
CA THR A 90 -26.20 -21.40 -29.84
C THR A 90 -26.37 -21.26 -31.35
N VAL A 91 -27.01 -20.18 -31.80
CA VAL A 91 -27.18 -19.90 -33.24
C VAL A 91 -25.81 -19.68 -33.90
N LEU A 92 -24.94 -18.85 -33.30
CA LEU A 92 -23.60 -18.60 -33.81
C LEU A 92 -22.77 -19.88 -33.88
N ARG A 93 -22.82 -20.74 -32.84
CA ARG A 93 -22.10 -22.02 -32.82
C ARG A 93 -22.46 -22.92 -34.01
N ALA A 94 -23.72 -22.92 -34.44
CA ALA A 94 -24.14 -23.71 -35.59
C ALA A 94 -23.53 -23.17 -36.90
N ILE A 95 -23.51 -21.86 -37.08
CA ILE A 95 -23.07 -21.20 -38.32
C ILE A 95 -21.54 -21.20 -38.45
N VAL A 96 -20.82 -20.84 -37.39
CA VAL A 96 -19.36 -20.71 -37.40
C VAL A 96 -18.63 -22.04 -37.66
N LYS A 97 -19.21 -23.16 -37.20
CA LYS A 97 -18.65 -24.50 -37.42
C LYS A 97 -18.64 -24.88 -38.90
N GLU A 98 -19.64 -24.43 -39.66
CA GLU A 98 -19.74 -24.67 -41.11
C GLU A 98 -18.69 -23.86 -41.90
N HIS A 99 -18.28 -22.70 -41.38
CA HIS A 99 -17.45 -21.72 -42.11
C HIS A 99 -16.03 -21.54 -41.58
N GLY A 100 -15.57 -22.40 -40.66
CA GLY A 100 -14.17 -22.37 -40.19
C GLY A 100 -13.86 -21.24 -39.21
N PHE A 101 -14.84 -20.84 -38.41
CA PHE A 101 -14.68 -19.88 -37.32
C PHE A 101 -14.67 -20.57 -35.96
N SER A 102 -13.97 -19.96 -35.02
CA SER A 102 -13.88 -20.37 -33.62
C SER A 102 -14.64 -19.37 -32.74
N LEU A 103 -15.10 -19.87 -31.59
CA LEU A 103 -15.84 -19.10 -30.60
C LEU A 103 -15.23 -19.29 -29.22
N GLY A 104 -15.30 -18.25 -28.41
CA GLY A 104 -14.87 -18.28 -27.02
C GLY A 104 -15.58 -17.20 -26.19
N LEU A 105 -15.42 -17.26 -24.88
CA LEU A 105 -16.00 -16.31 -23.94
C LEU A 105 -14.88 -15.57 -23.21
N ALA A 106 -15.01 -14.27 -23.04
CA ALA A 106 -14.02 -13.46 -22.32
C ALA A 106 -14.66 -12.55 -21.28
N ILE A 107 -13.90 -12.20 -20.25
CA ILE A 107 -14.23 -11.14 -19.30
C ILE A 107 -13.38 -9.92 -19.62
N ILE A 108 -14.06 -8.83 -19.98
CA ILE A 108 -13.44 -7.52 -20.19
C ILE A 108 -13.60 -6.70 -18.92
N VAL A 109 -12.54 -5.99 -18.54
CA VAL A 109 -12.52 -5.02 -17.45
C VAL A 109 -12.19 -3.66 -18.02
N CYS A 110 -13.12 -2.73 -17.86
CA CYS A 110 -12.92 -1.31 -18.11
C CYS A 110 -12.58 -0.63 -16.79
N HIS A 111 -11.41 0.01 -16.73
CA HIS A 111 -10.93 0.79 -15.59
C HIS A 111 -10.97 2.27 -15.95
N LEU A 112 -11.64 3.06 -15.13
CA LEU A 112 -11.71 4.51 -15.25
C LEU A 112 -10.97 5.16 -14.10
N VAL A 113 -10.12 6.12 -14.42
CA VAL A 113 -9.43 6.98 -13.45
C VAL A 113 -9.84 8.43 -13.73
N ASP A 114 -10.39 9.08 -12.71
CA ASP A 114 -10.61 10.51 -12.71
C ASP A 114 -9.56 11.20 -11.84
N PHE A 115 -9.18 12.39 -12.30
CA PHE A 115 -8.37 13.33 -11.56
C PHE A 115 -9.27 14.51 -11.23
N PRO A 116 -10.00 14.48 -10.10
CA PRO A 116 -10.81 15.61 -9.68
C PRO A 116 -9.91 16.83 -9.46
N ASP A 117 -9.82 17.68 -10.48
CA ASP A 117 -9.30 19.03 -10.37
C ASP A 117 -10.04 19.70 -9.22
N GLY A 118 -9.31 20.24 -8.25
CA GLY A 118 -9.78 20.70 -6.94
C GLY A 118 -10.78 21.88 -6.95
N LYS A 119 -11.82 21.82 -7.77
CA LYS A 119 -12.94 22.75 -7.87
C LYS A 119 -14.21 22.00 -7.53
N TYR A 120 -14.48 21.85 -6.23
CA TYR A 120 -15.87 21.82 -5.77
C TYR A 120 -16.52 23.10 -6.31
N GLN A 121 -17.32 22.99 -7.39
CA GLN A 121 -18.10 24.09 -7.89
C GLN A 121 -19.20 24.41 -6.86
N ARG A 122 -18.83 25.17 -5.82
CA ARG A 122 -19.83 25.94 -5.07
C ARG A 122 -20.44 26.91 -6.08
N ARG A 123 -21.65 26.60 -6.55
CA ARG A 123 -22.49 27.54 -7.28
C ARG A 123 -22.60 28.80 -6.42
N ARG A 124 -21.88 29.86 -6.82
CA ARG A 124 -22.12 31.21 -6.33
C ARG A 124 -23.53 31.60 -6.77
N GLY A 125 -24.48 31.41 -5.86
CA GLY A 125 -25.80 32.03 -5.93
C GLY A 125 -25.63 33.53 -5.75
N ASN A 126 -25.85 34.25 -6.84
CA ASN A 126 -25.99 35.69 -6.87
C ASN A 126 -27.35 36.05 -6.24
N HIS A 127 -27.39 36.58 -5.02
CA HIS A 127 -28.43 37.53 -4.65
C HIS A 127 -27.99 38.51 -3.57
N ASP A 128 -28.27 39.75 -3.91
CA ASP A 128 -28.22 40.96 -3.14
C ASP A 128 -29.32 40.95 -2.05
N SER A 129 -29.09 41.74 -1.00
CA SER A 129 -30.10 42.34 -0.12
C SER A 129 -31.01 41.44 0.76
N ASN A 130 -30.72 41.51 2.07
CA ASN A 130 -31.65 41.71 3.20
C ASN A 130 -32.55 40.58 3.74
N SER A 131 -32.67 40.65 5.08
CA SER A 131 -33.68 40.09 5.98
C SER A 131 -33.40 38.70 6.58
N ASP A 132 -33.09 38.76 7.87
CA ASP A 132 -33.38 37.79 8.93
C ASP A 132 -34.52 36.82 8.60
N ASN A 133 -34.25 35.52 8.73
CA ASN A 133 -35.07 34.54 9.46
C ASN A 133 -34.34 33.18 9.50
N LEU A 134 -34.09 32.71 10.72
CA LEU A 134 -33.67 31.36 11.04
C LEU A 134 -34.89 30.44 10.92
N ASP A 135 -34.82 29.41 10.07
CA ASP A 135 -35.54 28.17 10.31
C ASP A 135 -34.74 26.97 9.76
N ASP A 136 -34.65 25.96 10.60
CA ASP A 136 -33.91 24.71 10.44
C ASP A 136 -34.59 23.83 9.38
N SER A 137 -33.81 23.36 8.40
CA SER A 137 -34.13 22.11 7.69
C SER A 137 -32.83 21.36 7.38
N GLU A 138 -32.63 20.27 8.10
CA GLU A 138 -31.63 19.24 7.81
C GLU A 138 -32.00 18.54 6.50
N ASP A 139 -31.42 18.98 5.38
CA ASP A 139 -31.40 18.19 4.14
C ASP A 139 -30.02 17.57 3.93
N SER A 140 -30.01 16.24 3.95
CA SER A 140 -28.89 15.35 3.66
C SER A 140 -28.32 15.59 2.27
N PHE A 141 -27.13 16.19 2.17
CA PHE A 141 -26.32 16.18 0.96
C PHE A 141 -25.60 14.83 0.81
N ASP A 142 -26.31 13.85 0.24
CA ASP A 142 -25.69 12.65 -0.31
C ASP A 142 -25.21 12.96 -1.75
N GLU A 143 -24.24 13.86 -1.86
CA GLU A 143 -23.68 14.29 -3.15
C GLU A 143 -22.72 13.20 -3.64
N ARG A 144 -23.26 12.21 -4.36
CA ARG A 144 -22.47 11.15 -5.02
C ARG A 144 -21.43 11.80 -5.94
N PRO A 145 -20.13 11.50 -5.80
CA PRO A 145 -19.12 11.99 -6.73
C PRO A 145 -19.44 11.50 -8.16
N SER A 146 -19.71 12.45 -9.05
CA SER A 146 -19.80 12.21 -10.50
C SER A 146 -18.40 12.42 -11.10
N PHE A 147 -18.05 11.58 -12.08
CA PHE A 147 -16.81 11.78 -12.85
C PHE A 147 -16.87 13.13 -13.59
N GLY A 148 -15.74 13.83 -13.65
CA GLY A 148 -15.52 15.02 -14.46
C GLY A 148 -15.19 14.70 -15.93
N ASP A 149 -14.77 15.72 -16.67
CA ASP A 149 -14.51 15.64 -18.12
C ASP A 149 -13.14 15.03 -18.48
N LEU A 150 -12.21 14.93 -17.53
CA LEU A 150 -10.85 14.41 -17.73
C LEU A 150 -10.74 12.99 -17.18
N GLN A 151 -11.04 12.00 -18.01
CA GLN A 151 -11.03 10.59 -17.64
C GLN A 151 -9.93 9.85 -18.41
N GLU A 152 -9.07 9.15 -17.69
CA GLU A 152 -8.24 8.11 -18.28
C GLU A 152 -9.03 6.80 -18.28
N ARG A 153 -9.01 6.10 -19.41
CA ARG A 153 -9.76 4.86 -19.63
C ARG A 153 -8.78 3.79 -20.10
N ASP A 154 -8.79 2.68 -19.39
CA ASP A 154 -8.06 1.48 -19.78
C ASP A 154 -9.04 0.29 -19.90
N MET A 155 -8.81 -0.57 -20.89
CA MET A 155 -9.63 -1.75 -21.13
C MET A 155 -8.76 -2.97 -21.33
N ALA A 156 -8.98 -3.99 -20.49
CA ALA A 156 -8.20 -5.22 -20.51
C ALA A 156 -9.10 -6.46 -20.50
N VAL A 157 -8.68 -7.49 -21.22
CA VAL A 157 -9.29 -8.83 -21.13
C VAL A 157 -8.61 -9.58 -19.98
N GLU A 158 -9.37 -9.91 -18.93
CA GLU A 158 -8.85 -10.59 -17.73
C GLU A 158 -8.84 -12.13 -17.86
N THR A 159 -9.71 -12.70 -18.68
CA THR A 159 -9.88 -14.16 -18.79
C THR A 159 -10.53 -14.47 -20.13
N PHE A 160 -9.95 -15.41 -20.89
CA PHE A 160 -10.50 -15.85 -22.18
C PHE A 160 -10.47 -17.38 -22.29
N VAL A 161 -11.64 -17.95 -22.52
CA VAL A 161 -11.88 -19.40 -22.51
C VAL A 161 -12.64 -19.85 -23.76
N ASP A 162 -12.57 -21.13 -24.08
CA ASP A 162 -13.42 -21.75 -25.09
C ASP A 162 -14.87 -21.89 -24.59
N LEU A 163 -15.74 -22.48 -25.41
CA LEU A 163 -17.15 -22.61 -25.04
C LEU A 163 -17.40 -23.70 -24.00
N GLU A 164 -16.41 -24.54 -23.72
CA GLU A 164 -16.44 -25.62 -22.74
C GLU A 164 -15.92 -25.14 -21.37
N GLY A 165 -15.18 -24.03 -21.36
CA GLY A 165 -14.65 -23.34 -20.19
C GLY A 165 -13.15 -23.54 -19.97
N GLU A 166 -12.44 -24.12 -20.94
CA GLU A 166 -10.99 -24.28 -20.90
C GLU A 166 -10.30 -22.99 -21.35
N ILE A 167 -9.20 -22.64 -20.68
CA ILE A 167 -8.50 -21.36 -20.92
C ILE A 167 -7.81 -21.41 -22.28
N ILE A 168 -8.11 -20.42 -23.14
CA ILE A 168 -7.43 -20.22 -24.43
C ILE A 168 -6.23 -19.29 -24.25
N SER A 169 -6.41 -18.17 -23.54
CA SER A 169 -5.34 -17.23 -23.21
C SER A 169 -5.69 -16.45 -21.94
N GLY A 170 -4.67 -16.04 -21.19
CA GLY A 170 -4.82 -15.16 -20.02
C GLY A 170 -5.06 -13.70 -20.40
N THR A 171 -4.64 -13.28 -21.59
CA THR A 171 -4.75 -11.90 -22.10
C THR A 171 -5.07 -11.91 -23.59
N LEU A 172 -5.82 -10.91 -24.04
CA LEU A 172 -6.17 -10.71 -25.44
C LEU A 172 -6.10 -9.21 -25.73
N GLU A 173 -5.25 -8.81 -26.68
CA GLU A 173 -5.16 -7.43 -27.16
C GLU A 173 -6.37 -7.12 -28.05
N VAL A 174 -6.99 -5.95 -27.86
CA VAL A 174 -8.22 -5.58 -28.58
C VAL A 174 -8.10 -4.17 -29.14
N ASP A 175 -8.51 -3.99 -30.40
CA ASP A 175 -8.71 -2.67 -30.99
C ASP A 175 -10.15 -2.18 -30.76
N GLU A 176 -10.33 -1.26 -29.80
CA GLU A 176 -11.64 -0.69 -29.41
C GLU A 176 -12.41 -0.09 -30.60
N GLY A 177 -11.71 0.38 -31.64
CA GLY A 177 -12.33 1.09 -32.77
C GLY A 177 -12.87 0.19 -33.88
N LYS A 178 -12.46 -1.08 -33.93
CA LYS A 178 -12.76 -1.98 -35.07
C LYS A 178 -13.24 -3.37 -34.67
N GLU A 179 -12.91 -3.85 -33.48
CA GLU A 179 -13.11 -5.24 -33.08
C GLU A 179 -14.24 -5.44 -32.07
N MET A 180 -15.01 -4.40 -31.73
CA MET A 180 -16.03 -4.46 -30.68
C MET A 180 -17.45 -4.18 -31.19
N ILE A 181 -18.40 -4.97 -30.72
CA ILE A 181 -19.83 -4.78 -30.96
C ILE A 181 -20.55 -4.67 -29.62
N PRO A 182 -21.30 -3.58 -29.36
CA PRO A 182 -21.59 -2.45 -30.27
C PRO A 182 -20.42 -1.46 -30.43
N ASP A 183 -20.40 -0.65 -31.48
CA ASP A 183 -19.35 0.35 -31.78
C ASP A 183 -19.11 1.35 -30.62
N ASN A 184 -20.11 1.58 -29.76
CA ASN A 184 -20.01 2.38 -28.54
C ASN A 184 -19.80 1.51 -27.29
N PHE A 185 -19.06 0.42 -27.41
CA PHE A 185 -18.85 -0.61 -26.39
C PHE A 185 -18.50 -0.01 -25.03
N SER A 186 -17.48 0.85 -25.05
CA SER A 186 -16.93 1.61 -23.93
C SER A 186 -18.00 2.37 -23.12
N LYS A 187 -18.88 3.13 -23.78
CA LYS A 187 -20.02 3.82 -23.14
C LYS A 187 -21.13 2.87 -22.68
N THR A 188 -21.29 1.75 -23.38
CA THR A 188 -22.33 0.76 -23.06
C THR A 188 -21.99 -0.02 -21.79
N VAL A 189 -20.71 -0.35 -21.58
CA VAL A 189 -20.21 -0.98 -20.35
C VAL A 189 -20.47 -0.10 -19.13
N GLU A 190 -20.25 1.20 -19.26
CA GLU A 190 -20.38 2.21 -18.19
C GLU A 190 -21.82 2.52 -17.77
N ARG A 191 -22.80 2.31 -18.65
CA ARG A 191 -24.23 2.56 -18.33
C ARG A 191 -24.76 1.65 -17.21
N GLY A 192 -24.05 0.58 -16.87
CA GLY A 192 -24.41 -0.35 -15.81
C GLY A 192 -23.82 0.02 -14.44
N ILE A 193 -24.18 -0.75 -13.42
CA ILE A 193 -23.59 -0.62 -12.08
C ILE A 193 -22.08 -0.97 -12.16
N HIS A 194 -21.25 -0.21 -11.44
CA HIS A 194 -19.82 -0.47 -11.31
C HIS A 194 -19.58 -1.66 -10.39
N ASP A 195 -18.51 -2.41 -10.62
CA ASP A 195 -18.21 -3.58 -9.83
C ASP A 195 -17.36 -3.28 -8.61
N ASN A 196 -16.46 -2.30 -8.72
CA ASN A 196 -15.67 -1.77 -7.63
C ASN A 196 -15.51 -0.27 -7.82
N GLN A 197 -15.37 0.45 -6.70
CA GLN A 197 -15.04 1.86 -6.66
C GLN A 197 -14.03 2.08 -5.53
N MET A 198 -12.99 2.86 -5.82
CA MET A 198 -11.98 3.26 -4.83
C MET A 198 -11.82 4.78 -4.84
N HIS A 199 -11.60 5.32 -3.64
CA HIS A 199 -11.40 6.74 -3.43
C HIS A 199 -10.14 6.88 -2.58
N GLU A 200 -9.03 7.31 -3.21
CA GLU A 200 -7.76 7.45 -2.51
C GLU A 200 -7.58 8.90 -2.04
N ASP A 201 -7.87 9.14 -0.76
CA ASP A 201 -7.61 10.41 -0.09
C ASP A 201 -6.15 10.43 0.42
N GLY A 202 -5.20 10.48 -0.50
CA GLY A 202 -3.77 10.49 -0.18
C GLY A 202 -2.88 10.63 -1.42
N LEU A 203 -1.60 10.93 -1.20
CA LEU A 203 -0.56 10.92 -2.25
C LEU A 203 -0.30 9.47 -2.69
N GLY A 204 -1.21 8.90 -3.49
CA GLY A 204 -1.01 7.66 -4.21
C GLY A 204 0.03 7.82 -5.34
N LYS A 205 0.17 6.79 -6.19
CA LYS A 205 1.18 6.75 -7.28
C LYS A 205 1.23 7.98 -8.18
N TYR A 206 0.13 8.72 -8.30
CA TYR A 206 -0.02 9.88 -9.18
C TYR A 206 0.06 11.23 -8.46
N GLY A 207 0.31 11.27 -7.15
CA GLY A 207 0.50 12.52 -6.40
C GLY A 207 -0.72 13.45 -6.31
N ALA A 208 -1.91 12.98 -6.70
CA ALA A 208 -3.19 13.69 -6.65
C ALA A 208 -4.29 12.75 -6.10
N ARG A 209 -5.42 13.31 -5.63
CA ARG A 209 -6.62 12.50 -5.31
C ARG A 209 -7.09 11.85 -6.61
N THR A 210 -7.18 10.53 -6.64
CA THR A 210 -7.73 9.78 -7.77
C THR A 210 -9.05 9.14 -7.37
N PHE A 211 -9.98 9.13 -8.32
CA PHE A 211 -11.25 8.44 -8.19
C PHE A 211 -11.34 7.34 -9.24
N GLU A 212 -11.42 6.09 -8.80
CA GLU A 212 -11.30 4.94 -9.69
C GLU A 212 -12.57 4.06 -9.69
N ARG A 213 -12.96 3.59 -10.88
CA ARG A 213 -14.06 2.61 -11.04
C ARG A 213 -13.67 1.48 -11.99
N TRP A 214 -14.13 0.27 -11.67
CA TRP A 214 -13.99 -0.92 -12.52
C TRP A 214 -15.35 -1.44 -12.97
N TYR A 215 -15.47 -1.76 -14.25
CA TYR A 215 -16.63 -2.40 -14.85
C TYR A 215 -16.21 -3.69 -15.55
N ARG A 216 -16.76 -4.82 -15.10
CA ARG A 216 -16.52 -6.13 -15.68
C ARG A 216 -17.72 -6.57 -16.49
N ARG A 217 -17.51 -6.94 -17.74
CA ARG A 217 -18.55 -7.45 -18.65
C ARG A 217 -18.07 -8.73 -19.32
N THR A 218 -19.03 -9.55 -19.73
CA THR A 218 -18.73 -10.77 -20.48
C THR A 218 -18.97 -10.51 -21.95
N VAL A 219 -18.06 -11.00 -22.79
CA VAL A 219 -18.16 -10.90 -24.25
C VAL A 219 -18.02 -12.27 -24.89
N LEU A 220 -18.64 -12.44 -26.05
CA LEU A 220 -18.44 -13.56 -26.95
C LEU A 220 -17.38 -13.15 -27.99
N VAL A 221 -16.29 -13.90 -28.08
CA VAL A 221 -15.21 -13.66 -29.04
C VAL A 221 -15.42 -14.57 -30.25
N ILE A 222 -15.33 -14.02 -31.45
CA ILE A 222 -15.48 -14.70 -32.74
C ILE A 222 -14.24 -14.42 -33.57
N TRP A 223 -13.59 -15.45 -34.13
CA TRP A 223 -12.42 -15.28 -34.98
C TRP A 223 -12.30 -16.39 -36.03
N PRO A 224 -11.73 -16.10 -37.21
CA PRO A 224 -11.45 -17.12 -38.22
C PRO A 224 -10.29 -18.02 -37.79
N ARG A 225 -10.23 -19.27 -38.28
CA ARG A 225 -9.12 -20.19 -37.98
C ARG A 225 -7.74 -19.63 -38.36
N CYS A 226 -7.63 -18.77 -39.36
CA CYS A 226 -6.35 -18.15 -39.72
C CYS A 226 -5.83 -17.20 -38.63
N ALA A 227 -6.71 -16.63 -37.80
CA ALA A 227 -6.37 -15.76 -36.69
C ALA A 227 -6.24 -16.50 -35.35
N ASP A 228 -6.33 -17.84 -35.33
CA ASP A 228 -6.27 -18.63 -34.09
C ASP A 228 -4.95 -18.39 -33.31
N TYR A 229 -3.84 -18.22 -34.03
CA TYR A 229 -2.54 -17.91 -33.43
C TYR A 229 -2.46 -16.50 -32.85
N ILE A 230 -3.17 -15.53 -33.43
CA ILE A 230 -3.27 -14.17 -32.88
C ILE A 230 -4.06 -14.20 -31.57
N VAL A 231 -5.20 -14.90 -31.59
CA VAL A 231 -6.13 -14.97 -30.47
C VAL A 231 -5.56 -15.77 -29.27
N ARG A 232 -4.67 -16.72 -29.53
CA ARG A 232 -3.88 -17.44 -28.51
C ARG A 232 -2.68 -16.65 -27.99
N GLY A 233 -2.37 -15.48 -28.55
CA GLY A 233 -1.28 -14.61 -28.10
C GLY A 233 0.08 -15.32 -28.06
N THR A 234 0.70 -15.38 -26.88
CA THR A 234 2.03 -15.98 -26.69
C THR A 234 2.09 -17.47 -27.03
N ASP A 235 1.03 -18.22 -26.72
CA ASP A 235 0.95 -19.65 -27.02
C ASP A 235 0.79 -19.88 -28.53
N GLY A 236 0.11 -18.95 -29.20
CA GLY A 236 -0.01 -18.94 -30.66
C GLY A 236 1.30 -18.64 -31.38
N LEU A 237 2.14 -17.74 -30.84
CA LEU A 237 3.50 -17.51 -31.39
C LEU A 237 4.36 -18.78 -31.33
N GLY A 238 4.32 -19.50 -30.21
CA GLY A 238 5.05 -20.77 -30.05
C GLY A 238 4.59 -21.83 -31.05
N ALA A 239 3.27 -21.99 -31.19
CA ALA A 239 2.69 -22.93 -32.15
C ALA A 239 3.02 -22.55 -33.61
N ALA A 240 2.92 -21.27 -33.98
CA ALA A 240 3.29 -20.79 -35.32
C ALA A 240 4.78 -21.04 -35.64
N CYS A 241 5.67 -20.86 -34.66
CA CYS A 241 7.08 -21.20 -34.82
C CYS A 241 7.29 -22.70 -35.00
N ALA A 242 6.60 -23.53 -34.22
CA ALA A 242 6.70 -24.99 -34.31
C ALA A 242 6.20 -25.51 -35.66
N ASP A 243 5.09 -24.97 -36.16
CA ASP A 243 4.51 -25.32 -37.46
C ASP A 243 5.51 -25.01 -38.59
N LEU A 244 6.09 -23.80 -38.61
CA LEU A 244 7.11 -23.42 -39.60
C LEU A 244 8.43 -24.21 -39.47
N LEU A 245 8.82 -24.61 -38.26
CA LEU A 245 9.99 -25.47 -38.04
C LEU A 245 9.75 -26.92 -38.49
N SER A 246 8.48 -27.34 -38.55
CA SER A 246 8.07 -28.67 -39.00
C SER A 246 7.76 -28.75 -40.50
N THR A 247 7.81 -27.61 -41.19
CA THR A 247 7.53 -27.52 -42.62
C THR A 247 8.49 -28.39 -43.44
N SER A 248 7.91 -29.25 -44.28
CA SER A 248 8.61 -30.05 -45.30
C SER A 248 8.21 -29.66 -46.73
N SER A 249 7.45 -28.58 -46.89
CA SER A 249 6.97 -28.11 -48.19
C SER A 249 8.13 -27.57 -49.05
N GLU A 250 8.10 -27.86 -50.36
CA GLU A 250 9.08 -27.30 -51.30
C GLU A 250 8.84 -25.81 -51.59
N LYS A 251 7.60 -25.34 -51.38
CA LYS A 251 7.17 -23.94 -51.56
C LYS A 251 6.12 -23.56 -50.51
N PRO A 252 6.05 -22.28 -50.11
CA PRO A 252 5.15 -21.82 -49.06
C PRO A 252 3.68 -21.97 -49.47
N THR A 253 2.94 -22.75 -48.69
CA THR A 253 1.48 -22.91 -48.79
C THR A 253 0.74 -21.62 -48.39
N PRO A 254 -0.55 -21.45 -48.75
CA PRO A 254 -1.32 -20.27 -48.32
C PRO A 254 -1.35 -20.10 -46.80
N HIS A 255 -1.37 -21.21 -46.05
CA HIS A 255 -1.31 -21.20 -44.60
C HIS A 255 0.07 -20.74 -44.09
N GLU A 256 1.16 -21.28 -44.62
CA GLU A 256 2.52 -20.87 -44.25
C GLU A 256 2.82 -19.41 -44.61
N LYS A 257 2.25 -18.89 -45.70
CA LYS A 257 2.32 -17.45 -46.02
C LYS A 257 1.66 -16.58 -44.96
N HIS A 258 0.51 -17.00 -44.43
CA HIS A 258 -0.12 -16.32 -43.30
C HIS A 258 0.72 -16.43 -42.03
N LEU A 259 1.37 -17.57 -41.76
CA LEU A 259 2.29 -17.72 -40.62
C LEU A 259 3.50 -16.79 -40.73
N ILE A 260 4.10 -16.68 -41.92
CA ILE A 260 5.20 -15.73 -42.18
C ILE A 260 4.75 -14.30 -41.90
N HIS A 261 3.58 -13.92 -42.44
CA HIS A 261 3.01 -12.60 -42.23
C HIS A 261 2.76 -12.33 -40.73
N PHE A 262 2.10 -13.27 -40.06
CA PHE A 262 1.80 -13.20 -38.64
C PHE A 262 3.07 -13.02 -37.80
N LEU A 263 4.09 -13.86 -38.00
CA LEU A 263 5.34 -13.75 -37.26
C LEU A 263 6.05 -12.43 -37.55
N LEU A 264 6.14 -12.01 -38.81
CA LEU A 264 6.75 -10.72 -39.13
C LEU A 264 6.00 -9.58 -38.44
N THR A 265 4.67 -9.56 -38.44
CA THR A 265 3.87 -8.46 -37.86
C THR A 265 3.88 -8.45 -36.33
N HIS A 266 3.72 -9.60 -35.68
CA HIS A 266 3.41 -9.69 -34.24
C HIS A 266 4.57 -10.07 -33.33
N SER A 267 5.66 -10.66 -33.86
CA SER A 267 6.79 -11.04 -32.99
C SER A 267 7.80 -9.90 -32.77
N ALA A 268 7.59 -8.72 -33.34
CA ALA A 268 8.48 -7.58 -33.16
C ALA A 268 8.45 -6.96 -31.75
N THR A 269 7.45 -7.28 -30.91
CA THR A 269 7.21 -6.67 -29.59
C THR A 269 7.53 -7.59 -28.40
N THR A 270 7.73 -8.90 -28.60
CA THR A 270 7.68 -9.92 -27.51
C THR A 270 9.04 -10.53 -27.11
N GLU A 271 9.08 -11.24 -25.99
CA GLU A 271 10.26 -12.00 -25.51
C GLU A 271 10.64 -13.18 -26.45
N ASN A 272 9.70 -13.66 -27.26
CA ASN A 272 9.85 -14.82 -28.16
C ASN A 272 10.51 -14.50 -29.53
N ARG A 273 11.14 -13.33 -29.67
CA ARG A 273 11.82 -12.88 -30.91
C ARG A 273 12.86 -13.88 -31.45
N PRO A 274 13.76 -14.47 -30.64
CA PRO A 274 14.76 -15.40 -31.16
C PRO A 274 14.15 -16.67 -31.77
N SER A 275 13.06 -17.17 -31.18
CA SER A 275 12.32 -18.33 -31.71
C SER A 275 11.64 -18.02 -33.04
N ALA A 276 10.98 -16.86 -33.15
CA ALA A 276 10.35 -16.41 -34.40
C ALA A 276 11.38 -16.17 -35.51
N ALA A 277 12.49 -15.49 -35.19
CA ALA A 277 13.58 -15.28 -36.15
C ALA A 277 14.20 -16.62 -36.58
N GLY A 278 14.40 -17.56 -35.63
CA GLY A 278 14.88 -18.91 -35.93
C GLY A 278 13.96 -19.69 -36.87
N ALA A 279 12.64 -19.66 -36.64
CA ALA A 279 11.65 -20.32 -37.48
C ALA A 279 11.58 -19.71 -38.89
N LEU A 280 11.56 -18.38 -39.00
CA LEU A 280 11.58 -17.68 -40.30
C LEU A 280 12.87 -17.92 -41.07
N CYS A 281 14.02 -17.91 -40.39
CA CYS A 281 15.31 -18.24 -40.99
C CYS A 281 15.38 -19.70 -41.45
N HIS A 282 14.79 -20.63 -40.71
CA HIS A 282 14.67 -22.03 -41.11
C HIS A 282 13.82 -22.15 -42.39
N ALA A 283 12.63 -21.54 -42.41
CA ALA A 283 11.75 -21.53 -43.57
C ALA A 283 12.40 -20.87 -44.80
N ALA A 284 13.13 -19.77 -44.61
CA ALA A 284 13.91 -19.12 -45.67
C ALA A 284 14.97 -20.07 -46.26
N CYS A 285 15.71 -20.81 -45.41
CA CYS A 285 16.68 -21.80 -45.85
C CYS A 285 16.00 -22.96 -46.60
N GLN A 286 14.86 -23.43 -46.11
CA GLN A 286 14.11 -24.54 -46.70
C GLN A 286 13.60 -24.22 -48.11
N TRP A 287 13.02 -23.04 -48.30
CA TRP A 287 12.49 -22.61 -49.60
C TRP A 287 13.50 -21.89 -50.50
N LYS A 288 14.76 -21.77 -50.04
CA LYS A 288 15.83 -21.01 -50.69
C LYS A 288 15.46 -19.55 -50.98
N ASP A 289 14.69 -18.93 -50.08
CA ASP A 289 14.20 -17.56 -50.21
C ASP A 289 15.16 -16.56 -49.53
N VAL A 290 16.02 -15.95 -50.34
CA VAL A 290 17.02 -14.96 -49.88
C VAL A 290 16.35 -13.65 -49.43
N GLU A 291 15.21 -13.27 -50.00
CA GLU A 291 14.50 -12.04 -49.60
C GLU A 291 13.87 -12.21 -48.23
N LEU A 292 13.25 -13.36 -47.96
CA LEU A 292 12.71 -13.67 -46.64
C LEU A 292 13.80 -13.67 -45.57
N TRP A 293 14.99 -14.23 -45.87
CA TRP A 293 16.15 -14.16 -44.98
C TRP A 293 16.53 -12.71 -44.64
N LYS A 294 16.74 -11.86 -45.65
CA LYS A 294 17.14 -10.46 -45.44
C LYS A 294 16.10 -9.67 -44.67
N ARG A 295 14.81 -9.77 -45.04
CA ARG A 295 13.70 -9.09 -44.35
C ARG A 295 13.61 -9.52 -42.88
N THR A 296 13.85 -10.79 -42.59
CA THR A 296 13.90 -11.31 -41.23
C THR A 296 15.04 -10.65 -40.46
N ILE A 297 16.29 -10.73 -40.95
CA ILE A 297 17.45 -10.18 -40.23
C ILE A 297 17.33 -8.67 -40.03
N GLU A 298 16.90 -7.92 -41.05
CA GLU A 298 16.72 -6.47 -40.94
C GLU A 298 15.74 -6.07 -39.84
N LYS A 299 14.62 -6.81 -39.73
CA LYS A 299 13.57 -6.55 -38.74
C LYS A 299 13.99 -6.91 -37.33
N TYR A 300 14.58 -8.08 -37.10
CA TYR A 300 14.89 -8.54 -35.74
C TYR A 300 16.22 -7.98 -35.21
N SER A 301 17.20 -7.68 -36.07
CA SER A 301 18.54 -7.20 -35.65
C SER A 301 18.55 -5.84 -34.94
N LEU A 302 17.47 -5.06 -35.03
CA LEU A 302 17.37 -3.72 -34.43
C LEU A 302 17.53 -3.70 -32.90
N LEU A 303 17.24 -4.80 -32.19
CA LEU A 303 17.19 -4.83 -30.73
C LEU A 303 18.16 -5.83 -30.06
N HIS A 304 18.57 -6.89 -30.75
CA HIS A 304 19.30 -8.02 -30.12
C HIS A 304 20.55 -8.51 -30.90
N GLY A 305 21.05 -7.74 -31.87
CA GLY A 305 22.34 -8.00 -32.53
C GLY A 305 22.52 -9.44 -33.02
N ILE A 306 23.50 -10.16 -32.45
CA ILE A 306 23.87 -11.53 -32.81
C ILE A 306 23.08 -12.57 -32.00
N GLY A 307 22.64 -12.22 -30.79
CA GLY A 307 21.90 -13.12 -29.90
C GLY A 307 20.53 -13.61 -30.42
N ILE A 308 20.12 -13.18 -31.61
CA ILE A 308 18.84 -13.52 -32.25
C ILE A 308 18.87 -14.90 -32.91
N LEU A 309 20.01 -15.31 -33.47
CA LEU A 309 20.13 -16.56 -34.21
C LEU A 309 21.03 -17.55 -33.50
N GLN A 310 20.64 -18.81 -33.55
CA GLN A 310 21.53 -19.90 -33.17
C GLN A 310 22.61 -20.07 -34.25
N LEU A 311 23.83 -20.41 -33.83
CA LEU A 311 24.96 -20.65 -34.73
C LEU A 311 24.62 -21.63 -35.86
N ASN A 312 23.87 -22.69 -35.55
CA ASN A 312 23.46 -23.71 -36.52
C ASN A 312 22.64 -23.11 -37.67
N SER A 313 21.77 -22.14 -37.40
CA SER A 313 20.96 -21.46 -38.43
C SER A 313 21.82 -20.61 -39.35
N VAL A 314 22.83 -19.93 -38.80
CA VAL A 314 23.81 -19.16 -39.57
C VAL A 314 24.65 -20.09 -40.44
N CYS A 315 25.14 -21.19 -39.89
CA CYS A 315 25.90 -22.19 -40.63
C CYS A 315 25.08 -22.78 -41.79
N ASN A 316 23.80 -23.12 -41.54
CA ASN A 316 22.90 -23.62 -42.57
C ASN A 316 22.68 -22.59 -43.69
N ALA A 317 22.45 -21.31 -43.33
CA ALA A 317 22.31 -20.23 -44.29
C ALA A 317 23.57 -20.03 -45.14
N ILE A 318 24.77 -20.11 -44.55
CA ILE A 318 26.04 -20.04 -45.28
C ILE A 318 26.16 -21.21 -46.28
N THR A 319 25.72 -22.41 -45.89
CA THR A 319 25.74 -23.57 -46.79
C THR A 319 24.70 -23.49 -47.92
N GLN A 320 23.52 -22.90 -47.68
CA GLN A 320 22.44 -22.82 -48.68
C GLN A 320 22.57 -21.62 -49.62
N PHE A 321 22.92 -20.45 -49.08
CA PHE A 321 22.95 -19.18 -49.83
C PHE A 321 24.36 -18.74 -50.24
N GLY A 322 25.39 -19.31 -49.61
CA GLY A 322 26.78 -18.86 -49.75
C GLY A 322 27.12 -17.69 -48.83
N PHE A 323 28.40 -17.57 -48.49
CA PHE A 323 28.87 -16.59 -47.51
C PHE A 323 28.63 -15.15 -47.95
N ASP A 324 28.81 -14.80 -49.23
CA ASP A 324 28.71 -13.41 -49.69
C ASP A 324 27.30 -12.83 -49.54
N VAL A 325 26.27 -13.67 -49.68
CA VAL A 325 24.87 -13.27 -49.49
C VAL A 325 24.58 -13.02 -48.02
N VAL A 326 25.08 -13.90 -47.14
CA VAL A 326 24.85 -13.86 -45.69
C VAL A 326 25.74 -12.82 -44.99
N ARG A 327 26.90 -12.49 -45.58
CA ARG A 327 27.89 -11.55 -45.02
C ARG A 327 27.29 -10.21 -44.63
N SER A 328 26.51 -9.61 -45.53
CA SER A 328 25.83 -8.32 -45.27
C SER A 328 24.90 -8.39 -44.06
N SER A 329 24.18 -9.51 -43.90
CA SER A 329 23.33 -9.76 -42.74
C SER A 329 24.14 -9.93 -41.45
N LEU A 330 25.29 -10.63 -41.50
CA LEU A 330 26.17 -10.82 -40.34
C LEU A 330 26.84 -9.53 -39.88
N GLU A 331 27.31 -8.70 -40.81
CA GLU A 331 27.90 -7.39 -40.50
C GLU A 331 26.87 -6.47 -39.83
N LEU A 332 25.62 -6.46 -40.31
CA LEU A 332 24.52 -5.73 -39.66
C LEU A 332 24.23 -6.25 -38.23
N MET A 333 24.25 -7.56 -38.02
CA MET A 333 24.05 -8.15 -36.70
C MET A 333 25.19 -7.81 -35.74
N ILE A 334 26.44 -7.85 -36.21
CA ILE A 334 27.63 -7.48 -35.42
C ILE A 334 27.60 -6.01 -35.02
N GLN A 335 27.29 -5.11 -35.95
CA GLN A 335 27.22 -3.67 -35.66
C GLN A 335 26.16 -3.30 -34.61
N ARG A 336 25.10 -4.11 -34.50
CA ARG A 336 23.97 -3.89 -33.57
C ARG A 336 24.10 -4.68 -32.26
N GLU A 337 25.15 -5.47 -32.08
CA GLU A 337 25.38 -6.24 -30.84
C GLU A 337 25.97 -5.34 -29.74
N GLN A 338 25.25 -5.24 -28.64
CA GLN A 338 25.64 -4.42 -27.49
C GLN A 338 26.47 -5.22 -26.47
N LYS A 339 26.38 -6.55 -26.46
CA LYS A 339 27.02 -7.41 -25.45
C LYS A 339 28.31 -8.04 -26.01
N ASN A 340 29.46 -7.60 -25.50
CA ASN A 340 30.77 -8.11 -25.91
C ASN A 340 30.90 -9.63 -25.73
N LYS A 341 30.34 -10.19 -24.65
CA LYS A 341 30.33 -11.64 -24.40
C LYS A 341 29.68 -12.45 -25.53
N ASN A 342 28.54 -11.98 -26.05
CA ASN A 342 27.81 -12.65 -27.12
C ASN A 342 28.56 -12.56 -28.45
N LEU A 343 29.13 -11.38 -28.74
CA LEU A 343 29.96 -11.15 -29.91
C LEU A 343 31.17 -12.10 -29.96
N PHE A 344 31.98 -12.14 -28.89
CA PHE A 344 33.18 -12.99 -28.87
C PHE A 344 32.84 -14.47 -28.88
N SER A 345 31.84 -14.91 -28.10
CA SER A 345 31.42 -16.32 -28.12
C SER A 345 30.96 -16.75 -29.52
N PHE A 346 30.16 -15.93 -30.20
CA PHE A 346 29.75 -16.19 -31.57
C PHE A 346 30.93 -16.26 -32.55
N LEU A 347 31.82 -15.26 -32.56
CA LEU A 347 32.96 -15.22 -33.47
C LEU A 347 33.90 -16.42 -33.27
N HIS A 348 34.13 -16.84 -32.01
CA HIS A 348 34.93 -18.02 -31.71
C HIS A 348 34.23 -19.32 -32.11
N SER A 349 32.92 -19.43 -31.91
CA SER A 349 32.17 -20.63 -32.32
C SER A 349 32.05 -20.74 -33.84
N LEU A 350 31.89 -19.62 -34.56
CA LEU A 350 31.90 -19.59 -36.03
C LEU A 350 33.30 -19.96 -36.57
N LYS A 351 34.37 -19.51 -35.90
CA LYS A 351 35.74 -19.92 -36.21
C LYS A 351 35.95 -21.42 -36.02
N ALA A 352 35.51 -21.97 -34.89
CA ALA A 352 35.61 -23.41 -34.62
C ALA A 352 34.81 -24.24 -35.64
N TRP A 353 33.64 -23.76 -36.06
CA TRP A 353 32.84 -24.42 -37.10
C TRP A 353 33.53 -24.42 -38.46
N ILE A 354 34.08 -23.28 -38.92
CA ILE A 354 34.74 -23.21 -40.22
C ILE A 354 36.05 -23.99 -40.24
N ASP A 355 36.81 -24.00 -39.14
CA ASP A 355 38.04 -24.78 -39.01
C ASP A 355 37.75 -26.29 -39.17
N GLY A 356 36.65 -26.77 -38.59
CA GLY A 356 36.18 -28.17 -38.69
C GLY A 356 35.41 -28.53 -39.97
N HIS A 357 35.12 -27.57 -40.86
CA HIS A 357 34.33 -27.82 -42.07
C HIS A 357 35.19 -28.35 -43.23
N ASN A 358 34.88 -29.57 -43.70
CA ASN A 358 35.64 -30.30 -44.73
C ASN A 358 34.80 -30.70 -45.97
N GLY A 359 33.71 -29.97 -46.28
CA GLY A 359 32.88 -30.24 -47.47
C GLY A 359 33.55 -29.85 -48.80
N GLU A 360 32.92 -30.17 -49.94
CA GLU A 360 33.44 -29.94 -51.31
C GLU A 360 33.85 -28.47 -51.60
N ASN A 361 33.22 -27.50 -50.92
CA ASN A 361 33.55 -26.06 -51.01
C ASN A 361 34.26 -25.52 -49.75
N GLY A 362 34.73 -26.39 -48.86
CA GLY A 362 35.24 -26.02 -47.53
C GLY A 362 36.48 -25.15 -47.56
N GLU A 363 37.43 -25.42 -48.47
CA GLU A 363 38.63 -24.58 -48.61
C GLU A 363 38.32 -23.18 -49.15
N GLN A 364 37.40 -23.07 -50.11
CA GLN A 364 36.97 -21.77 -50.65
C GLN A 364 36.23 -20.94 -49.60
N LEU A 365 35.40 -21.58 -48.77
CA LEU A 365 34.74 -20.92 -47.64
C LEU A 365 35.75 -20.50 -46.56
N LYS A 366 36.73 -21.35 -46.22
CA LYS A 366 37.82 -21.03 -45.29
C LYS A 366 38.59 -19.79 -45.75
N GLN A 367 38.94 -19.71 -47.03
CA GLN A 367 39.64 -18.56 -47.61
C GLN A 367 38.83 -17.25 -47.54
N ARG A 368 37.50 -17.30 -47.54
CA ARG A 368 36.65 -16.09 -47.44
C ARG A 368 36.29 -15.70 -46.01
N ILE A 369 36.02 -16.68 -45.14
CA ILE A 369 35.50 -16.45 -43.78
C ILE A 369 36.62 -16.14 -42.79
N LEU A 370 37.77 -16.84 -42.85
CA LEU A 370 38.86 -16.65 -41.88
C LEU A 370 39.48 -15.23 -41.89
N PRO A 371 39.74 -14.61 -43.06
CA PRO A 371 40.21 -13.23 -43.10
C PRO A 371 39.17 -12.25 -42.53
N TRP A 372 37.90 -12.44 -42.86
CA TRP A 372 36.80 -11.62 -42.34
C TRP A 372 36.67 -11.74 -40.82
N LEU A 373 36.69 -12.96 -40.27
CA LEU A 373 36.67 -13.20 -38.81
C LEU A 373 37.84 -12.52 -38.10
N SER A 374 39.04 -12.57 -38.70
CA SER A 374 40.24 -11.97 -38.11
C SER A 374 40.11 -10.44 -38.01
N ILE A 375 39.49 -9.80 -39.00
CA ILE A 375 39.18 -8.36 -38.98
C ILE A 375 38.17 -8.05 -37.87
N GLN A 376 37.05 -8.79 -37.81
CA GLN A 376 35.99 -8.54 -36.83
C GLN A 376 36.47 -8.74 -35.37
N ILE A 377 37.31 -9.76 -35.11
CA ILE A 377 37.90 -9.98 -33.79
C ILE A 377 38.85 -8.84 -33.41
N SER A 378 39.68 -8.36 -34.35
CA SER A 378 40.61 -7.25 -34.11
C SER A 378 39.87 -5.94 -33.79
N GLU A 379 38.78 -5.66 -34.49
CA GLU A 379 37.95 -4.47 -34.24
C GLU A 379 37.24 -4.54 -32.89
N ALA A 380 36.68 -5.70 -32.52
CA ALA A 380 36.05 -5.91 -31.23
C ALA A 380 37.05 -5.75 -30.06
N GLN A 381 38.31 -6.18 -30.23
CA GLN A 381 39.36 -6.00 -29.22
C GLN A 381 39.74 -4.53 -29.02
N LYS A 382 39.85 -3.75 -30.09
CA LYS A 382 40.14 -2.31 -30.02
C LYS A 382 39.01 -1.51 -29.35
N ALA A 383 37.77 -1.95 -29.49
CA ALA A 383 36.63 -1.35 -28.79
C ALA A 383 36.70 -1.59 -27.27
N LEU A 384 37.22 -2.75 -26.84
CA LEU A 384 37.35 -3.12 -25.43
C LEU A 384 38.43 -2.30 -24.69
N GLU A 385 39.50 -1.90 -25.37
CA GLU A 385 40.56 -1.03 -24.79
C GLU A 385 40.06 0.37 -24.42
N LYS A 386 38.88 0.78 -24.90
CA LYS A 386 38.25 2.07 -24.61
C LYS A 386 37.18 2.03 -23.50
N LEU A 387 36.78 0.85 -23.01
CA LEU A 387 35.66 0.70 -22.08
C LEU A 387 36.05 -0.13 -20.84
N THR A 388 35.93 0.52 -19.68
CA THR A 388 35.95 -0.09 -18.35
C THR A 388 34.75 -1.03 -18.11
N GLU A 389 34.86 -1.81 -17.03
CA GLU A 389 33.89 -2.75 -16.43
C GLU A 389 33.84 -4.19 -16.99
N GLU A 390 33.69 -4.44 -18.29
CA GLU A 390 33.54 -5.84 -18.78
C GLU A 390 34.86 -6.59 -19.04
N GLY A 391 35.99 -5.88 -19.10
CA GLY A 391 37.31 -6.46 -19.41
C GLY A 391 37.99 -7.22 -18.27
N ILE A 392 37.40 -7.26 -17.07
CA ILE A 392 38.07 -7.68 -15.83
C ILE A 392 38.36 -9.19 -15.80
N ASP A 393 37.45 -10.05 -16.29
CA ASP A 393 37.67 -11.50 -16.36
C ASP A 393 38.81 -11.87 -17.34
N THR A 394 38.97 -11.07 -18.39
CA THR A 394 40.09 -11.12 -19.35
C THR A 394 41.40 -10.58 -18.78
N LEU A 395 41.36 -9.48 -18.01
CA LEU A 395 42.52 -8.89 -17.33
C LEU A 395 43.11 -9.84 -16.28
N ILE A 396 42.27 -10.59 -15.57
CA ILE A 396 42.71 -11.57 -14.56
C ILE A 396 43.41 -12.76 -15.22
N LYS A 397 42.99 -13.22 -16.40
CA LYS A 397 43.71 -14.26 -17.16
C LYS A 397 45.09 -13.79 -17.67
N LEU A 398 45.30 -12.49 -17.78
CA LEU A 398 46.57 -11.86 -18.22
C LEU A 398 47.54 -11.54 -17.06
N SER A 399 47.16 -11.75 -15.79
CA SER A 399 47.79 -11.08 -14.63
C SER A 399 49.10 -11.65 -14.08
N ASN A 400 49.75 -12.60 -14.75
CA ASN A 400 51.02 -13.19 -14.25
C ASN A 400 52.24 -12.24 -14.29
N SER A 401 52.12 -11.00 -14.80
CA SER A 401 53.29 -10.10 -14.96
C SER A 401 53.17 -8.68 -14.37
N ILE A 402 52.08 -8.29 -13.68
CA ILE A 402 51.81 -6.84 -13.40
C ILE A 402 51.61 -6.50 -11.90
N LEU A 403 51.80 -7.45 -10.99
CA LEU A 403 51.57 -7.26 -9.55
C LEU A 403 52.34 -6.12 -8.84
N PRO A 404 53.46 -5.53 -9.33
CA PRO A 404 54.09 -4.40 -8.65
C PRO A 404 53.59 -3.00 -9.06
N LYS A 405 52.71 -2.87 -10.08
CA LYS A 405 52.36 -1.57 -10.69
C LYS A 405 50.91 -1.13 -10.55
N ILE A 406 50.11 -1.77 -9.70
CA ILE A 406 48.80 -1.23 -9.31
C ILE A 406 49.01 -0.06 -8.34
N ARG A 407 49.57 1.04 -8.85
CA ARG A 407 49.28 2.37 -8.31
C ARG A 407 47.86 2.69 -8.78
N LEU A 408 46.86 2.23 -8.04
CA LEU A 408 45.52 2.82 -8.07
C LEU A 408 45.59 4.22 -7.41
N LYS A 409 46.33 5.12 -8.06
CA LYS A 409 46.25 6.55 -7.81
C LYS A 409 45.48 7.13 -8.99
N ALA A 410 44.21 7.48 -8.69
CA ALA A 410 43.45 8.55 -9.34
C ALA A 410 42.51 8.25 -10.53
N ALA A 411 41.96 7.04 -10.75
CA ALA A 411 40.98 6.88 -11.85
C ALA A 411 39.79 5.92 -11.63
N SER A 412 39.80 5.05 -10.62
CA SER A 412 38.72 4.07 -10.43
C SER A 412 37.67 4.55 -9.41
N ASP A 413 36.39 4.42 -9.74
CA ASP A 413 35.25 4.63 -8.83
C ASP A 413 35.34 3.65 -7.65
N ALA A 414 34.92 4.05 -6.45
CA ALA A 414 34.90 3.17 -5.28
C ALA A 414 34.02 1.92 -5.47
N LEU A 415 32.99 1.97 -6.32
CA LEU A 415 32.22 0.79 -6.73
C LEU A 415 33.08 -0.23 -7.50
N THR A 416 33.92 0.25 -8.41
CA THR A 416 34.82 -0.60 -9.18
C THR A 416 35.87 -1.27 -8.30
N LEU A 417 36.34 -0.58 -7.25
CA LEU A 417 37.26 -1.15 -6.26
C LEU A 417 36.60 -2.27 -5.42
N GLY A 418 35.32 -2.13 -5.05
CA GLY A 418 34.60 -3.19 -4.34
C GLY A 418 34.27 -4.40 -5.21
N ALA A 419 33.94 -4.18 -6.49
CA ALA A 419 33.76 -5.27 -7.45
C ALA A 419 35.05 -6.09 -7.61
N ILE A 420 36.21 -5.41 -7.64
CA ILE A 420 37.53 -6.05 -7.68
C ILE A 420 37.75 -6.89 -6.41
N ALA A 421 37.51 -6.33 -5.22
CA ALA A 421 37.67 -7.05 -3.96
C ALA A 421 36.77 -8.29 -3.87
N SER A 422 35.50 -8.17 -4.29
CA SER A 422 34.52 -9.26 -4.29
C SER A 422 34.88 -10.38 -5.26
N GLN A 423 35.36 -10.03 -6.46
CA GLN A 423 35.82 -11.02 -7.45
C GLN A 423 37.09 -11.73 -7.00
N VAL A 424 38.04 -11.02 -6.39
CA VAL A 424 39.23 -11.64 -5.79
C VAL A 424 38.79 -12.59 -4.67
N TYR A 425 37.87 -12.20 -3.79
CA TYR A 425 37.33 -13.05 -2.73
C TYR A 425 36.71 -14.36 -3.27
N MET A 426 35.84 -14.27 -4.29
CA MET A 426 35.10 -15.40 -4.85
C MET A 426 35.93 -16.38 -5.68
N GLN A 427 37.14 -15.99 -6.12
CA GLN A 427 38.01 -16.89 -6.90
C GLN A 427 38.71 -17.96 -6.02
N LYS A 428 38.64 -19.22 -6.45
CA LYS A 428 39.41 -20.37 -5.92
C LYS A 428 40.90 -20.35 -6.34
N SER A 429 41.49 -19.16 -6.46
CA SER A 429 42.76 -18.86 -7.15
C SER A 429 44.01 -19.56 -6.58
N SER A 430 45.05 -19.66 -7.42
CA SER A 430 46.43 -20.09 -7.13
C SER A 430 47.30 -19.09 -6.34
N LEU A 431 46.74 -17.98 -5.84
CA LEU A 431 47.44 -17.04 -4.96
C LEU A 431 47.42 -17.53 -3.49
N GLY A 432 48.53 -17.36 -2.77
CA GLY A 432 48.62 -17.71 -1.35
C GLY A 432 47.63 -16.91 -0.47
N PRO A 433 47.06 -17.52 0.58
CA PRO A 433 45.95 -16.94 1.36
C PRO A 433 46.29 -15.58 1.98
N ASN A 434 47.52 -15.38 2.46
CA ASN A 434 47.96 -14.13 3.08
C ASN A 434 48.03 -12.96 2.07
N ILE A 435 48.46 -13.22 0.83
CA ILE A 435 48.56 -12.20 -0.22
C ILE A 435 47.15 -11.78 -0.66
N LYS A 436 46.22 -12.73 -0.72
CA LYS A 436 44.81 -12.50 -1.05
C LYS A 436 44.14 -11.60 -0.01
N ILE A 437 44.34 -11.88 1.27
CA ILE A 437 43.79 -11.08 2.39
C ILE A 437 44.35 -9.66 2.36
N GLN A 438 45.67 -9.51 2.16
CA GLN A 438 46.31 -8.20 2.14
C GLN A 438 45.88 -7.34 0.94
N LEU A 439 45.72 -7.96 -0.24
CA LEU A 439 45.21 -7.26 -1.43
C LEU A 439 43.77 -6.76 -1.23
N ILE A 440 42.88 -7.62 -0.68
CA ILE A 440 41.49 -7.25 -0.42
C ILE A 440 41.41 -6.13 0.62
N SER A 441 42.22 -6.21 1.68
CA SER A 441 42.34 -5.18 2.72
C SER A 441 42.71 -3.81 2.14
N ASP A 442 43.77 -3.75 1.33
CA ASP A 442 44.28 -2.49 0.78
C ASP A 442 43.29 -1.87 -0.22
N VAL A 443 42.65 -2.69 -1.05
CA VAL A 443 41.66 -2.24 -2.04
C VAL A 443 40.39 -1.71 -1.37
N LEU A 444 39.85 -2.43 -0.39
CA LEU A 444 38.66 -2.01 0.34
C LEU A 444 38.93 -0.76 1.20
N GLY A 445 40.09 -0.67 1.85
CA GLY A 445 40.47 0.51 2.63
C GLY A 445 40.50 1.81 1.80
N ILE A 446 41.02 1.73 0.55
CA ILE A 446 41.03 2.86 -0.38
C ILE A 446 39.61 3.19 -0.88
N ALA A 447 38.81 2.17 -1.23
CA ALA A 447 37.44 2.35 -1.69
C ALA A 447 36.57 3.06 -0.65
N ILE A 448 36.70 2.67 0.61
CA ILE A 448 35.91 3.25 1.71
C ILE A 448 36.33 4.69 1.99
N THR A 449 37.64 4.96 2.04
CA THR A 449 38.15 6.33 2.22
C THR A 449 37.59 7.26 1.14
N LYS A 450 37.51 6.78 -0.10
CA LYS A 450 36.97 7.54 -1.23
C LYS A 450 35.45 7.77 -1.12
N LEU A 451 34.65 6.74 -0.81
CA LEU A 451 33.20 6.90 -0.59
C LEU A 451 32.87 7.91 0.50
N VAL A 452 33.63 7.90 1.58
CA VAL A 452 33.44 8.83 2.71
C VAL A 452 33.83 10.26 2.33
N LEU A 453 34.91 10.45 1.56
CA LEU A 453 35.31 11.77 1.06
C LEU A 453 34.33 12.33 0.02
N ASP A 454 33.86 11.49 -0.91
CA ASP A 454 32.90 11.87 -1.95
C ASP A 454 31.53 12.24 -1.31
N GLY A 455 31.10 11.53 -0.27
CA GLY A 455 29.90 11.86 0.52
C GLY A 455 30.02 13.18 1.31
N LYS A 456 31.20 13.47 1.88
CA LYS A 456 31.49 14.76 2.54
C LYS A 456 31.43 15.94 1.55
N GLN A 457 31.90 15.76 0.32
CA GLN A 457 31.86 16.80 -0.73
C GLN A 457 30.45 17.06 -1.26
N ALA A 458 29.61 16.02 -1.42
CA ALA A 458 28.22 16.18 -1.85
C ALA A 458 27.36 17.01 -0.86
N SER A 459 27.68 16.93 0.44
CA SER A 459 26.97 17.61 1.52
C SER A 459 27.25 19.13 1.62
N THR A 460 28.33 19.62 0.99
CA THR A 460 28.75 21.04 1.04
C THR A 460 28.20 21.90 -0.12
N SER A 461 27.37 21.34 -1.00
CA SER A 461 26.77 22.05 -2.13
C SER A 461 25.69 23.05 -1.70
N TYR A 462 25.95 24.34 -1.93
CA TYR A 462 25.13 25.50 -1.56
C TYR A 462 23.73 25.60 -2.23
N TYR A 463 23.31 24.62 -3.05
CA TYR A 463 22.08 24.67 -3.87
C TYR A 463 21.02 23.60 -3.57
N ALA A 464 21.04 22.95 -2.40
CA ALA A 464 20.01 21.97 -2.00
C ALA A 464 18.76 22.61 -1.35
N GLY A 465 18.16 23.61 -2.02
CA GLY A 465 17.05 24.43 -1.47
C GLY A 465 15.63 23.90 -1.71
N TYR A 466 15.42 22.87 -2.53
CA TYR A 466 14.09 22.39 -2.92
C TYR A 466 14.00 20.86 -3.06
N THR A 467 14.66 20.11 -2.18
CA THR A 467 14.45 18.66 -2.10
C THR A 467 13.65 18.31 -0.84
N ASN A 468 12.69 17.41 -1.03
CA ASN A 468 11.72 16.97 -0.03
C ASN A 468 12.46 16.44 1.21
N THR A 469 12.07 16.89 2.40
CA THR A 469 12.76 16.63 3.68
C THR A 469 12.73 15.16 4.16
N LYS A 470 12.20 14.23 3.35
CA LYS A 470 12.10 12.80 3.68
C LYS A 470 13.27 11.94 3.19
N ASP A 471 14.05 12.38 2.19
CA ASP A 471 15.17 11.60 1.62
C ASP A 471 16.56 11.97 2.19
N ARG A 472 16.63 12.83 3.20
CA ARG A 472 17.91 13.20 3.85
C ARG A 472 18.50 12.11 4.77
N ASN A 473 17.80 11.00 4.99
CA ASN A 473 18.07 10.12 6.13
C ASN A 473 18.98 8.92 5.85
N SER A 474 19.41 8.68 4.61
CA SER A 474 20.35 7.60 4.30
C SER A 474 21.43 8.09 3.36
N ASP A 475 22.69 8.00 3.79
CA ASP A 475 23.83 8.22 2.90
C ASP A 475 23.70 7.25 1.70
N PRO A 476 23.76 7.73 0.44
CA PRO A 476 23.65 6.86 -0.73
C PRO A 476 24.72 5.77 -0.78
N ASN A 477 25.83 5.97 -0.06
CA ASN A 477 26.94 5.03 0.03
C ASN A 477 26.81 4.05 1.22
N LEU A 478 25.80 4.19 2.09
CA LEU A 478 25.68 3.40 3.32
C LEU A 478 25.69 1.89 3.04
N ALA A 479 24.85 1.42 2.11
CA ALA A 479 24.75 -0.01 1.79
C ALA A 479 26.09 -0.59 1.26
N ILE A 480 26.84 0.22 0.53
CA ILE A 480 28.14 -0.17 -0.03
C ILE A 480 29.18 -0.23 1.10
N ILE A 481 29.19 0.77 1.99
CA ILE A 481 30.09 0.83 3.14
C ILE A 481 29.81 -0.32 4.11
N GLU A 482 28.54 -0.67 4.36
CA GLU A 482 28.15 -1.82 5.18
C GLU A 482 28.62 -3.14 4.56
N SER A 483 28.47 -3.31 3.24
CA SER A 483 28.98 -4.49 2.54
C SER A 483 30.50 -4.61 2.63
N TYR A 484 31.23 -3.50 2.53
CA TYR A 484 32.69 -3.50 2.64
C TYR A 484 33.15 -3.76 4.09
N LEU A 485 32.46 -3.17 5.08
CA LEU A 485 32.70 -3.43 6.49
C LEU A 485 32.52 -4.92 6.81
N GLN A 486 31.42 -5.50 6.37
CA GLN A 486 31.13 -6.92 6.59
C GLN A 486 32.22 -7.81 6.00
N THR A 487 32.66 -7.52 4.77
CA THR A 487 33.74 -8.25 4.10
C THR A 487 35.08 -8.13 4.85
N CYS A 488 35.41 -6.93 5.35
CA CYS A 488 36.62 -6.70 6.15
C CYS A 488 36.57 -7.44 7.50
N LEU A 489 35.39 -7.52 8.12
CA LEU A 489 35.16 -8.24 9.37
C LEU A 489 35.25 -9.76 9.19
N ASP A 490 34.66 -10.30 8.11
CA ASP A 490 34.72 -11.73 7.75
C ASP A 490 36.17 -12.18 7.48
N LEU A 491 37.00 -11.27 6.94
CA LEU A 491 38.43 -11.50 6.67
C LEU A 491 39.35 -11.19 7.86
N GLN A 492 38.80 -10.81 9.02
CA GLN A 492 39.55 -10.42 10.22
C GLN A 492 40.59 -9.30 9.98
N CYS A 493 40.26 -8.35 9.10
CA CYS A 493 41.17 -7.25 8.77
C CYS A 493 41.04 -6.06 9.75
N HIS A 494 41.70 -6.16 10.92
CA HIS A 494 41.60 -5.15 11.98
C HIS A 494 42.12 -3.76 11.57
N ALA A 495 43.16 -3.69 10.73
CA ALA A 495 43.76 -2.43 10.29
C ALA A 495 42.82 -1.65 9.36
N ALA A 496 42.17 -2.33 8.41
CA ALA A 496 41.19 -1.70 7.53
C ALA A 496 39.98 -1.20 8.32
N VAL A 497 39.42 -2.04 9.21
CA VAL A 497 38.26 -1.64 10.04
C VAL A 497 38.57 -0.44 10.94
N SER A 498 39.74 -0.42 11.56
CA SER A 498 40.17 0.71 12.39
C SER A 498 40.35 2.00 11.59
N ALA A 499 40.94 1.92 10.39
CA ALA A 499 41.04 3.06 9.48
C ALA A 499 39.66 3.57 9.05
N MET A 500 38.70 2.68 8.77
CA MET A 500 37.32 3.06 8.44
C MET A 500 36.67 3.86 9.56
N PHE A 501 36.70 3.36 10.80
CA PHE A 501 36.10 4.05 11.94
C PHE A 501 36.73 5.42 12.17
N LYS A 502 38.05 5.54 12.02
CA LYS A 502 38.73 6.83 12.12
C LYS A 502 38.31 7.81 11.03
N THR A 503 38.25 7.38 9.77
CA THR A 503 37.88 8.24 8.63
C THR A 503 36.41 8.69 8.69
N ILE A 504 35.52 7.81 9.15
CA ILE A 504 34.08 8.10 9.29
C ILE A 504 33.83 8.98 10.53
N GLY A 505 34.56 8.76 11.62
CA GLY A 505 34.46 9.54 12.86
C GLY A 505 35.10 10.93 12.77
N ASP A 506 36.00 11.16 11.81
CA ASP A 506 36.56 12.48 11.57
C ASP A 506 35.53 13.41 10.91
N MET A 507 34.98 14.35 11.69
CA MET A 507 33.97 15.31 11.26
C MET A 507 34.48 16.76 11.30
N ALA A 508 35.81 16.98 11.35
CA ALA A 508 36.40 18.30 11.56
C ALA A 508 36.02 19.33 10.47
N GLU A 509 35.77 18.88 9.24
CA GLU A 509 35.46 19.72 8.09
C GLU A 509 33.94 19.95 7.86
N LEU A 510 33.08 19.35 8.68
CA LEU A 510 31.62 19.44 8.52
C LEU A 510 31.01 20.62 9.30
N SER A 511 29.94 21.20 8.76
CA SER A 511 29.15 22.19 9.51
C SER A 511 28.39 21.50 10.66
N ARG A 512 28.01 22.24 11.71
CA ARG A 512 27.25 21.66 12.85
C ARG A 512 25.98 20.90 12.41
N SER A 513 25.31 21.36 11.35
CA SER A 513 24.10 20.68 10.85
C SER A 513 24.45 19.37 10.14
N ASP A 514 25.57 19.35 9.41
CA ASP A 514 26.02 18.18 8.64
C ASP A 514 26.71 17.15 9.53
N THR A 515 27.37 17.57 10.62
CA THR A 515 27.88 16.68 11.68
C THR A 515 26.75 15.82 12.25
N TYR A 516 25.58 16.41 12.48
CA TYR A 516 24.43 15.68 13.02
C TYR A 516 23.81 14.74 11.99
N ALA A 517 23.63 15.20 10.76
CA ALA A 517 23.12 14.37 9.67
C ALA A 517 24.07 13.19 9.38
N HIS A 518 25.38 13.41 9.41
CA HIS A 518 26.41 12.38 9.25
C HIS A 518 26.39 11.35 10.38
N ALA A 519 26.23 11.80 11.63
CA ALA A 519 26.08 10.89 12.76
C ALA A 519 24.80 10.04 12.66
N GLU A 520 23.66 10.64 12.30
CA GLU A 520 22.36 9.95 12.17
C GLU A 520 22.32 8.97 10.98
N SER A 521 22.77 9.40 9.81
CA SER A 521 22.61 8.65 8.55
C SER A 521 23.73 7.67 8.22
N LEU A 522 24.92 7.82 8.84
CA LEU A 522 26.09 6.99 8.52
C LEU A 522 26.73 6.33 9.75
N MET A 523 27.06 7.10 10.81
CA MET A 523 27.76 6.51 11.96
C MET A 523 26.91 5.48 12.72
N LEU A 524 25.61 5.76 12.92
CA LEU A 524 24.70 4.88 13.66
C LEU A 524 24.40 3.56 12.94
N PRO A 525 24.04 3.55 11.64
CA PRO A 525 23.89 2.29 10.90
C PRO A 525 25.17 1.44 10.89
N ILE A 526 26.34 2.07 10.76
CA ILE A 526 27.63 1.36 10.78
C ILE A 526 27.91 0.71 12.14
N LEU A 527 27.59 1.40 13.24
CA LEU A 527 27.66 0.82 14.60
C LEU A 527 26.71 -0.38 14.73
N ALA A 528 25.47 -0.27 14.22
CA ALA A 528 24.51 -1.36 14.24
C ALA A 528 24.96 -2.58 13.41
N SER A 529 25.55 -2.33 12.23
CA SER A 529 26.09 -3.37 11.35
C SER A 529 27.31 -4.09 11.96
N ALA A 530 28.26 -3.33 12.53
CA ALA A 530 29.38 -3.90 13.28
C ALA A 530 28.90 -4.75 14.47
N GLN A 531 27.86 -4.30 15.18
CA GLN A 531 27.28 -5.03 16.30
C GLN A 531 26.61 -6.34 15.87
N LYS A 532 25.82 -6.32 14.79
CA LYS A 532 25.16 -7.51 14.26
C LYS A 532 26.18 -8.61 14.00
N TYR A 533 27.34 -8.25 13.45
CA TYR A 533 28.45 -9.17 13.24
C TYR A 533 29.00 -9.78 14.55
N ILE A 534 29.26 -8.94 15.56
CA ILE A 534 29.76 -9.38 16.88
C ILE A 534 28.76 -10.32 17.57
N SER A 535 27.46 -10.03 17.47
CA SER A 535 26.41 -10.86 18.08
C SER A 535 26.30 -12.25 17.45
N VAL A 536 26.65 -12.39 16.18
CA VAL A 536 26.65 -13.67 15.45
C VAL A 536 27.95 -14.45 15.69
N ASN A 537 29.05 -13.76 16.01
CA ASN A 537 30.38 -14.35 16.19
C ASN A 537 30.96 -14.06 17.60
N PRO A 538 30.41 -14.65 18.68
CA PRO A 538 30.79 -14.32 20.06
C PRO A 538 32.23 -14.71 20.43
N GLU A 539 32.90 -15.59 19.68
CA GLU A 539 34.33 -15.92 19.85
C GLU A 539 35.26 -14.78 19.40
N THR A 540 34.77 -13.85 18.57
CA THR A 540 35.46 -12.59 18.26
C THR A 540 35.13 -11.55 19.34
N LEU A 541 35.86 -11.59 20.46
CA LEU A 541 35.66 -10.64 21.55
C LEU A 541 35.75 -9.17 21.06
N PRO A 542 34.99 -8.22 21.67
CA PRO A 542 35.08 -6.77 21.41
C PRO A 542 36.49 -6.17 21.56
N SER A 543 37.39 -6.84 22.27
CA SER A 543 38.82 -6.47 22.39
C SER A 543 39.62 -6.63 21.09
N ILE A 544 39.03 -7.21 20.04
CA ILE A 544 39.70 -7.56 18.77
C ILE A 544 39.42 -6.52 17.66
N VAL A 545 38.43 -5.62 17.79
CA VAL A 545 38.15 -4.58 16.78
C VAL A 545 38.69 -3.21 17.24
N PRO A 546 39.90 -2.78 16.80
CA PRO A 546 40.52 -1.56 17.30
C PRO A 546 39.76 -0.31 16.85
N GLY A 547 39.44 0.58 17.78
CA GLY A 547 38.78 1.87 17.50
C GLY A 547 37.26 1.88 17.57
N LEU A 548 36.60 0.74 17.84
CA LEU A 548 35.14 0.67 17.94
C LEU A 548 34.56 1.51 19.10
N GLU A 549 35.17 1.44 20.29
CA GLU A 549 34.70 2.21 21.45
C GLU A 549 34.92 3.72 21.27
N GLU A 550 36.03 4.13 20.66
CA GLU A 550 36.27 5.54 20.31
C GLU A 550 35.23 6.04 19.30
N PHE A 551 34.95 5.26 18.25
CA PHE A 551 33.94 5.59 17.25
C PHE A 551 32.53 5.70 17.84
N ARG A 552 32.18 4.78 18.76
CA ARG A 552 30.92 4.78 19.50
C ARG A 552 30.77 6.04 20.37
N GLU A 553 31.80 6.40 21.13
CA GLU A 553 31.78 7.60 21.98
C GLU A 553 31.59 8.88 21.14
N VAL A 554 32.26 8.97 19.99
CA VAL A 554 32.11 10.11 19.07
C VAL A 554 30.69 10.20 18.51
N ALA A 555 30.09 9.07 18.12
CA ALA A 555 28.72 9.03 17.61
C ALA A 555 27.69 9.47 18.67
N ILE A 556 27.74 8.85 19.85
CA ILE A 556 26.79 9.13 20.96
C ILE A 556 26.91 10.59 21.40
N THR A 557 28.14 11.10 21.58
CA THR A 557 28.38 12.50 21.97
C THR A 557 27.75 13.48 20.99
N THR A 558 27.93 13.23 19.70
CA THR A 558 27.43 14.10 18.63
C THR A 558 25.91 14.19 18.64
N ILE A 559 25.22 13.06 18.80
CA ILE A 559 23.75 13.01 18.78
C ILE A 559 23.15 13.56 20.07
N LEU A 560 23.74 13.28 21.24
CA LEU A 560 23.32 13.88 22.51
C LEU A 560 23.43 15.40 22.46
N ASN A 561 24.55 15.95 21.98
CA ASN A 561 24.74 17.39 21.83
C ASN A 561 23.72 18.02 20.89
N MET A 562 23.34 17.33 19.80
CA MET A 562 22.27 17.75 18.91
C MET A 562 20.93 17.83 19.65
N MET A 563 20.55 16.77 20.38
CA MET A 563 19.26 16.72 21.07
C MET A 563 19.17 17.76 22.20
N ILE A 564 20.28 18.03 22.90
CA ILE A 564 20.38 19.10 23.90
C ILE A 564 20.23 20.48 23.26
N SER A 565 20.84 20.69 22.09
CA SER A 565 20.80 21.99 21.39
C SER A 565 19.47 22.25 20.66
N ARG A 566 18.74 21.20 20.27
CA ARG A 566 17.48 21.28 19.50
C ARG A 566 16.41 20.32 20.03
N PRO A 567 15.80 20.58 21.20
CA PRO A 567 14.81 19.68 21.80
C PRO A 567 13.54 19.47 20.96
N GLY A 568 13.22 20.38 20.03
CA GLY A 568 12.10 20.23 19.09
C GLY A 568 12.37 19.32 17.88
N SER A 569 13.63 18.88 17.67
CA SER A 569 14.05 18.04 16.55
C SER A 569 14.34 16.59 16.96
N ILE A 570 13.93 16.20 18.17
CA ILE A 570 14.15 14.84 18.69
C ILE A 570 13.25 13.86 17.92
N SER A 571 13.88 12.91 17.23
CA SER A 571 13.21 11.84 16.47
C SER A 571 13.28 10.51 17.24
N LYS A 572 12.40 9.57 16.88
CA LYS A 572 12.46 8.20 17.40
C LYS A 572 13.81 7.55 17.07
N ASN A 573 14.34 7.82 15.87
CA ASN A 573 15.59 7.27 15.39
C ASN A 573 16.77 7.75 16.25
N ASN A 574 16.80 9.03 16.62
CA ASN A 574 17.85 9.61 17.47
C ASN A 574 17.91 8.94 18.85
N ILE A 575 16.75 8.72 19.47
CA ILE A 575 16.68 8.05 20.77
C ILE A 575 17.01 6.56 20.64
N SER A 576 16.44 5.88 19.64
CA SER A 576 16.69 4.45 19.41
C SER A 576 18.16 4.17 19.15
N ALA A 577 18.80 5.00 18.35
CA ALA A 577 20.18 4.82 17.98
C ALA A 577 21.15 5.10 19.14
N VAL A 578 20.88 6.10 20.00
CA VAL A 578 21.66 6.31 21.23
C VAL A 578 21.47 5.15 22.21
N VAL A 579 20.25 4.66 22.40
CA VAL A 579 19.97 3.53 23.29
C VAL A 579 20.60 2.25 22.76
N GLN A 580 20.42 1.93 21.47
CA GLN A 580 21.05 0.77 20.82
C GLN A 580 22.57 0.84 20.91
N ALA A 581 23.15 1.98 20.51
CA ALA A 581 24.59 2.20 20.61
C ALA A 581 25.09 2.14 22.05
N ALA A 582 24.27 2.37 23.08
CA ALA A 582 24.69 2.22 24.46
C ALA A 582 24.51 0.80 25.03
N THR A 583 23.62 -0.01 24.45
CA THR A 583 23.34 -1.40 24.87
C THR A 583 24.21 -2.47 24.19
N LEU A 584 25.20 -2.08 23.39
CA LEU A 584 26.05 -3.01 22.63
C LEU A 584 26.91 -3.91 23.54
N PRO A 585 27.06 -5.22 23.24
CA PRO A 585 27.99 -6.11 23.93
C PRO A 585 29.44 -5.60 23.82
N GLY A 586 30.14 -5.46 24.95
CA GLY A 586 31.50 -4.92 25.01
C GLY A 586 31.61 -3.45 25.35
N GLY A 587 30.49 -2.73 25.44
CA GLY A 587 30.48 -1.35 25.93
C GLY A 587 30.77 -1.21 27.39
N ASP A 588 31.41 -0.09 27.75
CA ASP A 588 31.51 0.33 29.14
C ASP A 588 30.11 0.66 29.69
N PRO A 589 29.55 -0.13 30.61
CA PRO A 589 28.23 0.14 31.17
C PRO A 589 28.21 1.46 31.97
N GLN A 590 29.38 2.00 32.34
CA GLN A 590 29.50 3.28 33.03
C GLN A 590 29.19 4.48 32.11
N SER A 591 29.46 4.42 30.80
CA SER A 591 29.18 5.53 29.87
C SER A 591 27.67 5.72 29.65
N PHE A 592 26.90 4.63 29.58
CA PHE A 592 25.43 4.67 29.49
C PHE A 592 24.78 5.33 30.71
N THR A 593 25.25 4.99 31.91
CA THR A 593 24.65 5.52 33.15
C THR A 593 25.08 6.95 33.45
N SER A 594 26.35 7.28 33.22
CA SER A 594 26.90 8.62 33.52
C SER A 594 26.44 9.69 32.53
N ARG A 595 26.21 9.33 31.25
CA ARG A 595 25.98 10.30 30.18
C ARG A 595 24.61 10.15 29.53
N VAL A 596 24.26 8.95 29.07
CA VAL A 596 23.00 8.73 28.35
C VAL A 596 21.79 8.92 29.26
N LEU A 597 21.75 8.30 30.44
CA LEU A 597 20.63 8.50 31.38
C LEU A 597 20.61 9.93 31.97
N THR A 598 21.77 10.48 32.32
CA THR A 598 21.90 11.84 32.88
C THR A 598 21.43 12.91 31.89
N ASP A 599 21.76 12.77 30.60
CA ASP A 599 21.46 13.78 29.59
C ASP A 599 20.09 13.58 28.92
N LEU A 600 19.60 12.33 28.79
CA LEU A 600 18.30 12.07 28.17
C LEU A 600 17.11 12.39 29.08
N ILE A 601 17.20 12.15 30.38
CA ILE A 601 16.08 12.39 31.32
C ILE A 601 15.66 13.88 31.35
N PRO A 602 16.58 14.86 31.36
CA PRO A 602 16.24 16.29 31.29
C PRO A 602 15.59 16.73 29.98
N LEU A 603 15.78 16.00 28.86
CA LEU A 603 15.18 16.32 27.56
C LEU A 603 13.68 16.01 27.50
N GLY A 604 13.20 15.10 28.35
CA GLY A 604 11.79 14.78 28.53
C GLY A 604 10.99 15.88 29.24
N LYS A 605 11.00 17.12 28.74
CA LYS A 605 10.18 18.24 29.24
C LYS A 605 8.90 18.45 28.44
N ALA A 606 8.86 18.02 27.18
CA ALA A 606 7.71 18.11 26.29
C ALA A 606 7.07 16.74 26.03
N GLU A 607 5.82 16.73 25.55
CA GLU A 607 5.02 15.52 25.35
C GLU A 607 5.69 14.50 24.41
N LEU A 608 6.14 14.94 23.23
CA LEU A 608 6.70 14.06 22.20
C LEU A 608 8.03 13.40 22.61
N PRO A 609 9.04 14.12 23.13
CA PRO A 609 10.27 13.49 23.64
C PRO A 609 10.02 12.50 24.78
N LEU A 610 9.07 12.80 25.68
CA LEU A 610 8.69 11.88 26.76
C LEU A 610 8.11 10.57 26.19
N GLN A 611 7.22 10.67 25.21
CA GLN A 611 6.61 9.51 24.58
C GLN A 611 7.67 8.60 23.91
N LEU A 612 8.63 9.20 23.21
CA LEU A 612 9.69 8.46 22.51
C LEU A 612 10.68 7.79 23.48
N LEU A 613 11.06 8.49 24.55
CA LEU A 613 11.96 7.95 25.58
C LEU A 613 11.33 6.78 26.33
N ILE A 614 10.03 6.88 26.67
CA ILE A 614 9.29 5.80 27.35
C ILE A 614 9.26 4.54 26.50
N ASP A 615 8.95 4.67 25.20
CA ASP A 615 8.85 3.53 24.29
C ASP A 615 10.18 2.80 24.14
N GLU A 616 11.25 3.54 23.89
CA GLU A 616 12.54 2.94 23.60
C GLU A 616 13.12 2.24 24.84
N LEU A 617 13.15 2.94 25.99
CA LEU A 617 13.67 2.38 27.24
C LEU A 617 12.85 1.17 27.72
N TYR A 618 11.53 1.18 27.53
CA TYR A 618 10.70 0.05 27.92
C TYR A 618 10.90 -1.16 26.99
N SER A 619 11.03 -0.93 25.68
CA SER A 619 11.23 -2.01 24.70
C SER A 619 12.61 -2.67 24.84
N LYS A 620 13.63 -1.91 25.21
CA LYS A 620 15.03 -2.38 25.36
C LYS A 620 15.44 -2.69 26.80
N LYS A 621 14.51 -2.68 27.75
CA LYS A 621 14.83 -2.86 29.19
C LYS A 621 15.57 -4.16 29.54
N ALA A 622 15.40 -5.21 28.75
CA ALA A 622 16.06 -6.50 28.95
C ALA A 622 17.49 -6.51 28.37
N ASP A 623 17.75 -5.68 27.36
CA ASP A 623 19.03 -5.58 26.65
C ASP A 623 19.99 -4.60 27.37
N ILE A 624 19.46 -3.73 28.25
CA ILE A 624 20.23 -2.76 29.01
C ILE A 624 20.89 -3.42 30.23
N VAL A 625 22.21 -3.62 30.18
CA VAL A 625 23.01 -4.08 31.31
C VAL A 625 23.56 -2.87 32.08
N LEU A 626 23.17 -2.72 33.34
CA LEU A 626 23.70 -1.68 34.24
C LEU A 626 25.00 -2.18 34.91
N PRO A 627 26.02 -1.32 35.09
CA PRO A 627 27.25 -1.70 35.79
C PRO A 627 26.95 -2.10 37.24
N SER A 628 27.75 -3.02 37.77
CA SER A 628 27.65 -3.46 39.18
C SER A 628 27.86 -2.34 40.20
N THR A 629 28.48 -1.22 39.80
CA THR A 629 28.72 -0.02 40.61
C THR A 629 27.56 0.99 40.55
N TYR A 630 26.52 0.75 39.76
CA TYR A 630 25.38 1.67 39.63
C TYR A 630 24.47 1.63 40.87
N THR A 631 24.30 2.79 41.51
CA THR A 631 23.47 2.95 42.72
C THR A 631 22.10 3.59 42.46
N GLY A 632 21.78 3.91 41.20
CA GLY A 632 20.54 4.59 40.82
C GLY A 632 19.32 3.68 40.64
N PRO A 633 18.16 4.25 40.24
CA PRO A 633 16.93 3.48 40.02
C PRO A 633 17.03 2.53 38.82
N SER A 634 16.36 1.37 38.90
CA SER A 634 16.28 0.45 37.75
C SER A 634 15.62 1.10 36.53
N ILE A 635 15.93 0.61 35.33
CA ILE A 635 15.33 1.11 34.07
C ILE A 635 13.80 1.13 34.15
N GLN A 636 13.18 0.10 34.74
CA GLN A 636 11.73 0.08 34.95
C GLN A 636 11.24 1.23 35.84
N LYS A 637 11.97 1.60 36.91
CA LYS A 637 11.62 2.75 37.76
C LYS A 637 11.78 4.08 37.03
N ILE A 638 12.80 4.19 36.16
CA ILE A 638 12.99 5.38 35.31
C ILE A 638 11.83 5.55 34.33
N VAL A 639 11.44 4.47 33.63
CA VAL A 639 10.28 4.47 32.72
C VAL A 639 8.99 4.87 33.44
N VAL A 640 8.74 4.35 34.64
CA VAL A 640 7.56 4.71 35.45
C VAL A 640 7.57 6.20 35.82
N SER A 641 8.73 6.75 36.20
CA SER A 641 8.88 8.18 36.50
C SER A 641 8.60 9.07 35.28
N LEU A 642 9.12 8.69 34.10
CA LEU A 642 8.88 9.40 32.85
C LEU A 642 7.40 9.33 32.44
N ALA A 643 6.75 8.17 32.58
CA ALA A 643 5.32 8.01 32.29
C ALA A 643 4.43 8.85 33.22
N LYS A 644 4.79 8.96 34.51
CA LYS A 644 4.12 9.88 35.44
C LYS A 644 4.27 11.35 35.01
N LYS A 645 5.45 11.73 34.51
CA LYS A 645 5.69 13.09 33.98
C LYS A 645 4.92 13.33 32.68
N TYR A 646 4.85 12.34 31.79
CA TYR A 646 4.05 12.36 30.57
C TYR A 646 2.57 12.62 30.90
N ALA A 647 1.99 11.81 31.81
CA ALA A 647 0.61 11.99 32.26
C ALA A 647 0.32 13.36 32.90
N LYS A 648 1.35 14.07 33.41
CA LYS A 648 1.22 15.42 33.97
C LYS A 648 1.29 16.54 32.92
N VAL A 649 2.09 16.37 31.86
CA VAL A 649 2.39 17.42 30.88
C VAL A 649 1.53 17.34 29.62
N SER A 650 1.09 16.14 29.22
CA SER A 650 0.32 15.94 27.98
C SER A 650 -1.02 16.68 27.96
N GLU A 651 -1.46 17.11 26.78
CA GLU A 651 -2.75 17.77 26.59
C GLU A 651 -3.92 16.80 26.76
N ILE A 652 -4.99 17.22 27.45
CA ILE A 652 -6.20 16.42 27.73
C ILE A 652 -7.47 17.03 27.08
N ASN A 653 -7.32 17.54 25.87
CA ASN A 653 -8.35 18.26 25.13
C ASN A 653 -9.50 17.39 24.59
N SER A 654 -9.37 16.06 24.60
CA SER A 654 -10.33 15.11 24.03
C SER A 654 -10.31 13.77 24.77
N SER A 655 -11.39 13.00 24.65
CA SER A 655 -11.45 11.64 25.20
C SER A 655 -10.39 10.73 24.57
N ASP A 656 -10.07 10.91 23.29
CA ASP A 656 -9.03 10.12 22.61
C ASP A 656 -7.62 10.43 23.14
N ALA A 657 -7.32 11.70 23.43
CA ALA A 657 -6.06 12.08 24.07
C ALA A 657 -5.93 11.45 25.46
N ILE A 658 -7.01 11.46 26.26
CA ILE A 658 -7.04 10.85 27.59
C ILE A 658 -6.77 9.34 27.53
N ILE A 659 -7.45 8.65 26.62
CA ILE A 659 -7.30 7.20 26.48
C ILE A 659 -5.92 6.85 25.94
N LYS A 660 -5.35 7.64 25.03
CA LYS A 660 -3.97 7.48 24.56
C LYS A 660 -2.96 7.57 25.71
N ILE A 661 -3.13 8.54 26.63
CA ILE A 661 -2.26 8.69 27.81
C ILE A 661 -2.43 7.50 28.76
N LEU A 662 -3.68 7.08 29.01
CA LEU A 662 -4.00 5.95 29.89
C LEU A 662 -3.42 4.63 29.37
N ASP A 663 -3.69 4.27 28.11
CA ASP A 663 -3.17 3.06 27.44
C ASP A 663 -1.64 3.01 27.55
N ARG A 664 -0.97 4.15 27.35
CA ARG A 664 0.49 4.21 27.44
C ARG A 664 1.00 3.97 28.87
N CYS A 665 0.41 4.64 29.86
CA CYS A 665 0.83 4.47 31.26
C CYS A 665 0.63 3.03 31.74
N VAL A 666 -0.48 2.40 31.32
CA VAL A 666 -0.77 1.01 31.62
C VAL A 666 0.21 0.07 30.92
N PHE A 667 0.50 0.29 29.64
CA PHE A 667 1.42 -0.54 28.86
C PHE A 667 2.80 -0.66 29.51
N VAL A 668 3.32 0.43 30.09
CA VAL A 668 4.61 0.45 30.78
C VAL A 668 4.54 0.13 32.28
N ARG A 669 3.35 -0.26 32.78
CA ARG A 669 3.06 -0.58 34.19
C ARG A 669 3.28 0.60 35.15
N ALA A 670 3.04 1.83 34.70
CA ALA A 670 3.10 3.04 35.51
C ALA A 670 1.73 3.36 36.14
N PHE A 671 1.23 2.46 37.00
CA PHE A 671 -0.09 2.62 37.61
C PHE A 671 -0.21 3.87 38.50
N ASP A 672 0.91 4.34 39.07
CA ASP A 672 0.98 5.58 39.86
C ASP A 672 0.71 6.86 39.04
N ALA A 673 0.70 6.77 37.72
CA ALA A 673 0.35 7.88 36.82
C ALA A 673 -1.18 8.02 36.64
N VAL A 674 -1.95 6.97 36.93
CA VAL A 674 -3.40 6.93 36.73
C VAL A 674 -4.15 7.89 37.67
N PRO A 675 -3.82 7.98 38.97
CA PRO A 675 -4.43 8.98 39.85
C PRO A 675 -4.16 10.41 39.38
N VAL A 676 -2.95 10.69 38.88
CA VAL A 676 -2.56 12.00 38.36
C VAL A 676 -3.41 12.39 37.15
N LEU A 677 -3.63 11.45 36.22
CA LEU A 677 -4.49 11.68 35.07
C LEU A 677 -5.95 11.89 35.50
N THR A 678 -6.43 11.14 36.49
CA THR A 678 -7.80 11.23 37.01
C THR A 678 -8.08 12.59 37.64
N GLU A 679 -7.16 13.09 38.46
CA GLU A 679 -7.23 14.44 39.07
C GLU A 679 -7.28 15.53 37.99
N ARG A 680 -6.41 15.44 36.97
CA ARG A 680 -6.42 16.40 35.84
C ARG A 680 -7.71 16.38 35.04
N ILE A 681 -8.31 15.20 34.83
CA ILE A 681 -9.62 15.10 34.16
C ILE A 681 -10.69 15.79 34.99
N LEU A 682 -10.66 15.64 36.32
CA LEU A 682 -11.62 16.24 37.27
C LEU A 682 -11.48 17.78 37.40
N ASP A 683 -10.28 18.32 37.18
CA ASP A 683 -9.99 19.74 37.25
C ASP A 683 -10.19 20.49 35.93
N ALA A 684 -10.19 19.79 34.79
CA ALA A 684 -10.29 20.42 33.47
C ALA A 684 -11.64 21.16 33.27
N GLU A 685 -11.62 22.34 32.64
CA GLU A 685 -12.84 23.09 32.28
C GLU A 685 -13.81 22.33 31.35
N ASN A 686 -13.42 21.15 30.86
CA ASN A 686 -14.22 20.25 30.02
C ASN A 686 -15.55 19.81 30.67
N PHE A 687 -15.76 20.06 31.96
CA PHE A 687 -17.04 19.85 32.64
C PHE A 687 -18.17 20.83 32.23
N LYS A 688 -17.97 21.75 31.28
CA LYS A 688 -19.08 22.59 30.78
C LYS A 688 -20.18 21.76 30.09
N ASN A 689 -19.85 20.58 29.53
CA ASN A 689 -20.81 19.68 28.88
C ASN A 689 -20.58 18.21 29.27
N ILE A 690 -20.69 17.91 30.57
CA ILE A 690 -20.30 16.63 31.18
C ILE A 690 -21.00 15.42 30.53
N SER A 691 -22.26 15.58 30.11
CA SER A 691 -23.07 14.49 29.56
C SER A 691 -22.57 14.00 28.20
N SER A 692 -22.14 14.90 27.32
CA SER A 692 -21.56 14.53 26.02
C SER A 692 -20.15 13.96 26.19
N PHE A 693 -19.35 14.57 27.05
CA PHE A 693 -17.99 14.11 27.35
C PHE A 693 -17.96 12.69 27.96
N LEU A 694 -18.81 12.41 28.96
CA LEU A 694 -18.89 11.06 29.54
C LEU A 694 -19.48 10.03 28.59
N ARG A 695 -20.42 10.41 27.71
CA ARG A 695 -20.97 9.52 26.69
C ARG A 695 -19.89 9.05 25.71
N ASP A 696 -18.91 9.90 25.40
CA ASP A 696 -17.78 9.55 24.53
C ASP A 696 -16.65 8.82 25.30
N LEU A 697 -16.32 9.27 26.51
CA LEU A 697 -15.20 8.71 27.29
C LEU A 697 -15.47 7.31 27.85
N ILE A 698 -16.67 7.02 28.36
CA ILE A 698 -16.99 5.75 29.03
C ILE A 698 -16.82 4.53 28.11
N PRO A 699 -17.35 4.53 26.86
CA PRO A 699 -17.12 3.43 25.92
C PRO A 699 -15.64 3.19 25.62
N LYS A 700 -14.87 4.27 25.45
CA LYS A 700 -13.43 4.19 25.15
C LYS A 700 -12.62 3.69 26.36
N LEU A 701 -12.98 4.13 27.57
CA LEU A 701 -12.38 3.65 28.83
C LEU A 701 -12.67 2.16 29.05
N ARG A 702 -13.89 1.70 28.75
CA ARG A 702 -14.25 0.29 28.79
C ARG A 702 -13.46 -0.55 27.78
N ALA A 703 -13.31 -0.04 26.55
CA ALA A 703 -12.53 -0.71 25.51
C ALA A 703 -11.04 -0.85 25.91
N SER A 704 -10.45 0.21 26.48
CA SER A 704 -9.10 0.20 27.05
C SER A 704 -8.95 -0.78 28.22
N ALA A 705 -9.93 -0.77 29.15
CA ALA A 705 -9.94 -1.68 30.29
C ALA A 705 -9.93 -3.15 29.88
N PHE A 706 -10.78 -3.50 28.91
CA PHE A 706 -10.85 -4.85 28.33
C PHE A 706 -9.55 -5.23 27.59
N LYS A 707 -9.01 -4.31 26.78
CA LYS A 707 -7.78 -4.53 26.00
C LYS A 707 -6.58 -4.83 26.89
N HIS A 708 -6.48 -4.18 28.05
CA HIS A 708 -5.32 -4.30 28.94
C HIS A 708 -5.56 -5.16 30.19
N ASN A 709 -6.78 -5.67 30.39
CA ASN A 709 -7.20 -6.42 31.58
C ASN A 709 -6.93 -5.66 32.88
N ILE A 710 -7.38 -4.40 32.93
CA ILE A 710 -7.10 -3.44 34.01
C ILE A 710 -8.37 -2.97 34.74
N ASP A 711 -9.40 -3.81 34.81
CA ASP A 711 -10.70 -3.44 35.38
C ASP A 711 -10.58 -2.88 36.81
N ASP A 712 -9.67 -3.42 37.61
CA ASP A 712 -9.39 -2.97 38.98
C ASP A 712 -8.84 -1.53 39.06
N ILE A 713 -8.18 -1.07 37.99
CA ILE A 713 -7.55 0.26 37.91
C ILE A 713 -8.53 1.27 37.29
N THR A 714 -9.32 0.86 36.31
CA THR A 714 -10.28 1.74 35.62
C THR A 714 -11.59 1.93 36.39
N THR A 715 -11.98 0.96 37.21
CA THR A 715 -13.20 1.02 38.02
C THR A 715 -13.22 2.20 39.01
N PRO A 716 -12.13 2.49 39.77
CA PRO A 716 -12.04 3.69 40.61
C PRO A 716 -12.17 4.99 39.84
N ILE A 717 -11.60 5.07 38.62
CA ILE A 717 -11.70 6.25 37.74
C ILE A 717 -13.15 6.47 37.34
N LEU A 718 -13.80 5.43 36.83
CA LEU A 718 -15.20 5.47 36.41
C LEU A 718 -16.12 5.85 37.58
N ARG A 719 -15.91 5.25 38.75
CA ARG A 719 -16.66 5.59 39.97
C ARG A 719 -16.51 7.06 40.33
N THR A 720 -15.28 7.59 40.32
CA THR A 720 -15.00 8.98 40.68
C THR A 720 -15.61 9.96 39.68
N LEU A 721 -15.54 9.65 38.37
CA LEU A 721 -16.16 10.44 37.31
C LEU A 721 -17.70 10.43 37.42
N LEU A 722 -18.31 9.26 37.65
CA LEU A 722 -19.75 9.12 37.81
C LEU A 722 -20.26 9.83 39.06
N LEU A 723 -19.57 9.71 40.20
CA LEU A 723 -19.94 10.42 41.42
C LEU A 723 -19.83 11.95 41.25
N SER A 724 -18.78 12.42 40.58
CA SER A 724 -18.62 13.84 40.26
C SER A 724 -19.74 14.35 39.33
N PHE A 725 -20.12 13.57 38.32
CA PHE A 725 -21.25 13.86 37.44
C PHE A 725 -22.60 13.85 38.17
N MET A 726 -22.87 12.82 38.98
CA MET A 726 -24.10 12.71 39.76
C MET A 726 -24.27 13.92 40.68
N ASN A 727 -23.20 14.34 41.36
CA ASN A 727 -23.19 15.53 42.21
C ASN A 727 -23.44 16.83 41.43
N LYS A 728 -22.91 16.96 40.21
CA LYS A 728 -23.04 18.18 39.38
C LYS A 728 -24.33 18.24 38.56
N SER A 729 -24.92 17.11 38.15
CA SER A 729 -25.98 17.05 37.13
C SER A 729 -27.34 16.53 37.61
N LEU A 730 -27.42 15.71 38.67
CA LEU A 730 -28.69 15.08 39.08
C LEU A 730 -29.32 15.68 40.35
N GLY A 731 -28.56 16.45 41.13
CA GLY A 731 -29.03 16.91 42.44
C GLY A 731 -29.31 15.75 43.41
N LEU A 732 -29.77 16.06 44.63
CA LEU A 732 -30.09 15.05 45.66
C LEU A 732 -31.40 14.31 45.34
N PRO A 733 -31.52 13.01 45.68
CA PRO A 733 -32.67 12.16 45.36
C PRO A 733 -33.99 12.62 46.03
N PRO A 734 -35.17 12.31 45.45
CA PRO A 734 -36.47 12.67 46.03
C PRO A 734 -36.79 11.87 47.31
N PRO A 735 -37.47 12.47 48.31
CA PRO A 735 -37.76 11.83 49.59
C PRO A 735 -38.86 10.76 49.53
N SER A 736 -38.87 9.89 50.54
CA SER A 736 -39.75 8.72 50.62
C SER A 736 -41.25 9.08 50.83
N PRO A 737 -42.19 8.22 50.41
CA PRO A 737 -43.64 8.43 50.59
C PRO A 737 -44.10 8.68 52.04
N ALA A 738 -43.27 8.33 53.04
CA ALA A 738 -43.57 8.52 54.46
C ALA A 738 -43.58 9.99 54.88
N ILE A 739 -42.65 10.80 54.37
CA ILE A 739 -42.52 12.23 54.71
C ILE A 739 -43.70 13.03 54.15
N ARG A 740 -44.19 12.66 52.95
CA ARG A 740 -45.38 13.25 52.33
C ARG A 740 -46.63 13.07 53.21
N ARG A 741 -46.85 11.85 53.73
CA ARG A 741 -47.98 11.56 54.62
C ARG A 741 -47.87 12.33 55.94
N GLN A 742 -46.67 12.49 56.48
CA GLN A 742 -46.46 13.22 57.74
C GLN A 742 -46.83 14.71 57.62
N LYS A 743 -46.43 15.39 56.54
CA LYS A 743 -46.75 16.82 56.35
C LYS A 743 -48.24 17.05 56.09
N ILE A 744 -48.88 16.21 55.28
CA ILE A 744 -50.33 16.29 55.03
C ILE A 744 -51.11 15.96 56.31
N GLY A 745 -50.66 15.00 57.12
CA GLY A 745 -51.28 14.70 58.41
C GLY A 745 -51.19 15.83 59.44
N ARG A 746 -50.17 16.70 59.36
CA ARG A 746 -50.13 17.94 60.18
C ARG A 746 -51.15 18.96 59.68
N TRP A 747 -51.31 19.12 58.36
CA TRP A 747 -52.36 19.97 57.79
C TRP A 747 -53.75 19.51 58.27
N GLU A 748 -54.04 18.21 58.26
CA GLU A 748 -55.32 17.66 58.76
C GLU A 748 -55.57 17.99 60.24
N ALA A 749 -54.52 18.08 61.07
CA ALA A 749 -54.65 18.46 62.49
C ALA A 749 -54.95 19.97 62.69
N ASP A 750 -54.53 20.82 61.76
CA ASP A 750 -54.64 22.27 61.87
C ASP A 750 -55.89 22.85 61.17
N CYS A 751 -56.56 22.06 60.31
CA CYS A 751 -57.81 22.45 59.64
C CYS A 751 -58.64 21.24 59.17
N ASP A 752 -59.94 21.25 59.47
CA ASP A 752 -60.94 20.23 59.14
C ASP A 752 -62.01 20.69 58.13
N CYS A 753 -61.82 21.84 57.47
CA CYS A 753 -62.83 22.34 56.53
C CYS A 753 -62.92 21.46 55.26
N CYS A 754 -64.11 21.38 54.68
CA CYS A 754 -64.39 20.51 53.53
C CYS A 754 -63.47 20.78 52.32
N SER A 755 -63.16 22.06 52.08
CA SER A 755 -62.29 22.49 50.98
C SER A 755 -60.83 22.05 51.20
N CYS A 756 -60.31 22.10 52.43
CA CYS A 756 -58.97 21.59 52.78
C CYS A 756 -58.90 20.06 52.70
N LEU A 757 -59.89 19.35 53.25
CA LEU A 757 -59.94 17.87 53.21
C LEU A 757 -59.97 17.34 51.77
N SER A 758 -60.73 18.00 50.88
CA SER A 758 -60.78 17.62 49.47
C SER A 758 -59.43 17.78 48.76
N VAL A 759 -58.64 18.79 49.11
CA VAL A 759 -57.31 19.03 48.52
C VAL A 759 -56.28 18.07 49.12
N GLN A 760 -56.33 17.81 50.43
CA GLN A 760 -55.46 16.83 51.09
C GLN A 760 -55.66 15.42 50.53
N ALA A 761 -56.90 14.96 50.39
CA ALA A 761 -57.22 13.67 49.79
C ALA A 761 -56.71 13.56 48.35
N PHE A 762 -56.81 14.65 47.58
CA PHE A 762 -56.24 14.72 46.23
C PHE A 762 -54.71 14.60 46.23
N LEU A 763 -54.01 15.34 47.11
CA LEU A 763 -52.54 15.27 47.22
C LEU A 763 -52.03 13.89 47.67
N LEU A 764 -52.86 13.10 48.36
CA LEU A 764 -52.56 11.71 48.76
C LEU A 764 -52.87 10.66 47.68
N SER A 765 -53.58 11.01 46.60
CA SER A 765 -54.11 10.04 45.61
C SER A 765 -53.12 9.53 44.54
N GLU A 766 -51.83 9.87 44.65
CA GLU A 766 -50.68 9.36 43.87
C GLU A 766 -50.76 9.42 42.32
N LYS A 767 -51.68 10.19 41.72
CA LYS A 767 -51.72 10.39 40.26
C LYS A 767 -50.97 11.65 39.81
N SER A 768 -49.72 11.49 39.37
CA SER A 768 -48.91 12.58 38.79
C SER A 768 -49.58 13.18 37.55
N GLY A 769 -49.62 14.51 37.44
CA GLY A 769 -50.26 15.22 36.31
C GLY A 769 -51.78 15.35 36.40
N ALA A 770 -52.40 14.92 37.50
CA ALA A 770 -53.82 15.17 37.76
C ALA A 770 -54.04 16.59 38.33
N SER A 771 -55.28 17.09 38.23
CA SER A 771 -55.72 18.35 38.84
C SER A 771 -57.05 18.16 39.56
N THR A 772 -57.24 18.84 40.69
CA THR A 772 -58.54 18.96 41.36
C THR A 772 -59.08 20.37 41.25
N VAL A 773 -60.40 20.51 41.23
CA VAL A 773 -61.12 21.77 41.04
C VAL A 773 -62.15 21.93 42.15
N LEU A 774 -62.05 23.05 42.88
CA LEU A 774 -63.03 23.52 43.84
C LEU A 774 -63.81 24.69 43.22
N GLU A 775 -65.01 24.43 42.73
CA GLU A 775 -65.84 25.46 42.09
C GLU A 775 -66.66 26.24 43.12
N LYS A 776 -66.78 27.56 42.93
CA LYS A 776 -67.71 28.44 43.67
C LYS A 776 -67.57 28.43 45.20
N ILE A 777 -66.38 28.15 45.74
CA ILE A 777 -66.07 28.19 47.19
C ILE A 777 -66.01 29.62 47.77
N GLY A 778 -65.92 30.63 46.92
CA GLY A 778 -65.85 32.03 47.36
C GLY A 778 -64.45 32.47 47.79
N ALA A 779 -64.25 33.79 47.84
CA ALA A 779 -62.94 34.38 48.10
C ALA A 779 -62.35 34.05 49.49
N PRO A 780 -63.13 33.96 50.59
CA PRO A 780 -62.61 33.60 51.91
C PRO A 780 -62.05 32.17 51.96
N GLU A 781 -62.82 31.18 51.51
CA GLU A 781 -62.39 29.77 51.52
C GLU A 781 -61.25 29.50 50.55
N ARG A 782 -61.26 30.15 49.37
CA ARG A 782 -60.13 30.08 48.42
C ARG A 782 -58.83 30.54 49.08
N ARG A 783 -58.82 31.73 49.70
CA ARG A 783 -57.61 32.26 50.36
C ARG A 783 -57.14 31.36 51.48
N HIS A 784 -58.07 30.81 52.26
CA HIS A 784 -57.76 29.86 53.31
C HIS A 784 -57.04 28.60 52.79
N VAL A 785 -57.55 27.98 51.72
CA VAL A 785 -56.89 26.81 51.11
C VAL A 785 -55.53 27.17 50.51
N GLU A 786 -55.38 28.37 49.92
CA GLU A 786 -54.10 28.85 49.37
C GLU A 786 -53.04 29.10 50.46
N GLU A 787 -53.44 29.61 51.63
CA GLU A 787 -52.55 29.80 52.78
C GLU A 787 -52.02 28.45 53.28
N PHE A 788 -52.89 27.46 53.43
CA PHE A 788 -52.49 26.11 53.85
C PHE A 788 -51.69 25.37 52.78
N LEU A 789 -52.00 25.54 51.50
CA LEU A 789 -51.14 25.07 50.42
C LEU A 789 -49.76 25.71 50.56
N THR A 790 -49.66 27.02 50.72
CA THR A 790 -48.36 27.70 50.89
C THR A 790 -47.59 27.19 52.12
N GLN A 791 -48.29 26.93 53.23
CA GLN A 791 -47.68 26.54 54.51
C GLN A 791 -47.19 25.08 54.52
N TYR A 792 -47.99 24.13 54.02
CA TYR A 792 -47.67 22.70 54.10
C TYR A 792 -47.13 22.11 52.79
N VAL A 793 -47.31 22.85 51.68
CA VAL A 793 -47.21 22.38 50.29
C VAL A 793 -46.49 23.46 49.44
N THR A 794 -45.16 23.57 49.58
CA THR A 794 -44.28 24.43 48.74
C THR A 794 -44.60 24.42 47.23
N ALA A 795 -44.34 25.55 46.54
CA ALA A 795 -44.69 25.78 45.14
C ALA A 795 -44.13 24.75 44.13
N GLU A 796 -43.07 24.02 44.47
CA GLU A 796 -42.47 23.04 43.57
C GLU A 796 -43.19 21.69 43.57
N GLY A 797 -44.04 21.40 44.56
CA GLY A 797 -44.76 20.13 44.58
C GLY A 797 -46.26 20.23 44.26
N ALA A 798 -46.87 21.41 44.38
CA ALA A 798 -48.18 21.68 43.82
C ALA A 798 -48.27 23.14 43.40
N THR A 799 -48.93 23.36 42.28
CA THR A 799 -49.25 24.70 41.77
C THR A 799 -50.75 24.88 41.78
N TRP A 800 -51.22 26.10 42.00
CA TRP A 800 -52.64 26.39 41.99
C TRP A 800 -52.95 27.69 41.25
N SER A 801 -54.19 27.78 40.75
CA SER A 801 -54.68 28.93 40.00
C SER A 801 -56.11 29.24 40.43
N THR A 802 -56.43 30.54 40.54
CA THR A 802 -57.77 31.00 40.86
C THR A 802 -58.68 30.83 39.63
N ILE A 803 -59.86 30.28 39.84
CA ILE A 803 -60.92 30.22 38.82
C ILE A 803 -61.74 31.50 38.92
N PRO A 804 -61.81 32.32 37.85
CA PRO A 804 -62.51 33.60 37.85
C PRO A 804 -64.03 33.43 37.71
N SER A 805 -64.64 32.72 38.66
CA SER A 805 -66.10 32.58 38.80
C SER A 805 -66.63 33.48 39.92
N THR A 806 -67.95 33.72 39.95
CA THR A 806 -68.64 34.35 41.09
C THR A 806 -69.66 33.35 41.66
N PRO A 807 -69.44 32.81 42.88
CA PRO A 807 -68.26 32.94 43.75
C PRO A 807 -66.97 32.34 43.15
N GLN A 808 -65.79 32.80 43.61
CA GLN A 808 -64.48 32.35 43.09
C GLN A 808 -64.22 30.86 43.36
N GLY A 809 -63.42 30.21 42.49
CA GLY A 809 -62.98 28.83 42.67
C GLY A 809 -61.45 28.70 42.72
N LEU A 810 -60.96 27.48 42.96
CA LEU A 810 -59.54 27.15 43.01
C LEU A 810 -59.25 25.87 42.21
N LYS A 811 -58.20 25.88 41.40
CA LYS A 811 -57.69 24.68 40.72
C LYS A 811 -56.28 24.37 41.20
N VAL A 812 -56.04 23.14 41.66
CA VAL A 812 -54.76 22.68 42.22
C VAL A 812 -54.19 21.54 41.36
N TYR A 813 -52.90 21.60 41.07
CA TYR A 813 -52.16 20.65 40.25
C TYR A 813 -51.00 20.05 41.05
N ILE A 814 -50.77 18.74 40.94
CA ILE A 814 -49.60 18.08 41.55
C ILE A 814 -48.40 18.22 40.61
N SER A 815 -47.38 18.95 41.06
CA SER A 815 -46.05 18.97 40.44
C SER A 815 -45.26 17.74 40.92
N SER A 816 -44.37 17.16 40.10
CA SER A 816 -43.61 15.96 40.48
C SER A 816 -42.70 16.19 41.73
N PRO A 817 -42.24 15.14 42.42
CA PRO A 817 -42.42 14.92 43.85
C PRO A 817 -41.88 16.00 44.80
N PHE A 818 -42.78 16.39 45.72
CA PHE A 818 -42.61 17.27 46.87
C PHE A 818 -41.34 17.10 47.72
N LEU A 819 -40.88 18.24 48.23
CA LEU A 819 -39.49 18.67 48.45
C LEU A 819 -38.78 18.36 49.77
N ARG A 820 -37.46 18.61 49.67
CA ARG A 820 -36.41 18.90 50.68
C ARG A 820 -36.90 19.48 52.02
N ASP A 821 -36.13 19.13 53.04
CA ASP A 821 -36.22 19.62 54.41
C ASP A 821 -36.17 21.14 54.50
N VAL A 822 -37.20 21.72 55.13
CA VAL A 822 -37.12 23.04 55.76
C VAL A 822 -36.89 22.77 57.24
N LYS A 823 -35.62 22.88 57.63
CA LYS A 823 -35.02 23.00 58.97
C LYS A 823 -35.87 22.55 60.18
N ASP A 824 -35.39 21.50 60.84
CA ASP A 824 -34.70 21.69 62.12
C ASP A 824 -33.20 21.50 61.92
#